data_AF-A0A8H7TWK7-F1
#
_entry.id   AF-A0A8H7TWK7-F1
#
_cell.length_a   1.000
_cell.length_b   1.000
_cell.length_c   1.000
_cell.angle_alpha   90.00
_cell.angle_beta   90.00
_cell.angle_gamma   90.00
#
_symmetry.space_group_name_H-M   'P 1'
#
loop_
_entity.id
_entity.type
_entity.pdbx_description
1 polymer ?
#
loop_
_entity_poly.entity_id
_entity_poly.type
_entity_poly.pdbx_seq_one_letter_code
_entity_poly.pdbx_strand_id
1 'polypeptide(L)'
;MTVLNHVDAHSHHTDCIAISGLASHPFGSWQPHGDDKTFMWIRDEASRLISGTRMLLYGYNSQLIKSESFQKISDISLGLIHQLKYGGWGLPSSKPIVFLAHSLGGIVLKDAILQIAGLQLYASILDKVKGAIMFGVPSLGMHQSHLMMMTEGRPNEILVQDLSRDNGSAYLRDLNTRFDGLAFLKRATIYWAYETKESITAALQPDGTWAKNGSPEVLVNPDSATSYRNTKNKIMTIPIDKDHSGMVKFSSGDRDLETILLILAELCDQQDHRSGMLSGVQVAVETEDTELKIHKPMSSSEQETFRLLRKYLSLENKMYADLHSRELHTRVDQIEDPYENTFSWIFELPSFCSWLQDGSGLFWINGKPGSGKSTLMKYIYQSETTWQLLHSWTRSTTEVKELQAGFFFHYRGTPLQKSFEGLLRSFILQIFNQMDSFRKRWGEFESLDELETKTLKEIEKLRRMKDLPGSGPTPMSPGQVEAKLRKEEENLYHCRMTLGRILADFRPFQNLPTTKYLIRVVAEYHNSTEGMIPRLERILRLLLYQDVVKMDVVLFFDALDKYDGHTDMISQFLHNLVQASTSNVRVKICFSSRPWKALIKQFSDSPGLSLQDHTQQDIEMYAAGRLGGSTDPTGDILSLVPVIVAKASGVFVWVRLAVTEIINLCTSEDSSHSIKDMEKLLLELPDDLHSFYELIVERIAVTHRRNTFALLELIIRQDSPQTVRAIWLAVQLSRSTTLETAIRQIQRSQPPDDMRSDILAWGGGLVEIQDTQVQLMHQTVLEFVLSVSFKRAVLGNLATVVAENGHSYHVKYLIATEIRNIRYSQYMPPENSTQYHSQQSELTTGQSQLPFLESVPQDELYILATKTNYFPPHPDVPSIPVYASFHGLALCLKRWLEKNPSTLGNIPAEVSYCPLLYNLFFAGGQERFQERYMEMAKLLLDNGFDPNRDRDFFHALVTRIWDLSVEADEVGDRIPLSALCQLVELVLSHGQDPNIFKRFGARGETTALATAPPVLASELIKHGADPNCYKTAGDSPLSWVMRPEYILTSTTSIGSADEWRYQVIGILLKAGAVIRPDDRQTMRMWLEKFHTEGYDVGSLLEICAARGCQVSLRNKEPQQFGPLPPRETYAPPISFQGGREEGRGRRVQGQYIPAESEAERQSMQLASLQLTPAVERASLQGSLSGEREEKRKGLRHKAKRLLRWR
;
A
#
# COMPACT_ATOMS: atom_id res chain seq x y z
N MET A 1 -6.47 -5.74 37.59
CA MET A 1 -7.67 -4.89 37.81
C MET A 1 -8.46 -5.50 38.95
N THR A 2 -9.24 -4.69 39.67
CA THR A 2 -10.09 -5.15 40.78
C THR A 2 -11.56 -5.05 40.37
N VAL A 3 -12.33 -6.12 40.55
CA VAL A 3 -13.79 -6.11 40.33
C VAL A 3 -14.48 -5.45 41.53
N LEU A 4 -15.48 -4.60 41.28
CA LEU A 4 -16.18 -3.84 42.32
C LEU A 4 -17.58 -4.39 42.65
N ASN A 5 -18.28 -4.99 41.68
CA ASN A 5 -19.61 -5.60 41.87
C ASN A 5 -19.68 -7.02 41.28
N HIS A 6 -20.63 -7.82 41.77
CA HIS A 6 -21.01 -9.08 41.14
C HIS A 6 -22.12 -8.83 40.10
N VAL A 7 -22.05 -9.51 38.96
CA VAL A 7 -23.06 -9.47 37.89
C VAL A 7 -23.32 -10.90 37.43
N ASP A 8 -24.59 -11.29 37.25
CA ASP A 8 -24.91 -12.64 36.77
C ASP A 8 -24.53 -12.80 35.28
N ALA A 9 -23.99 -13.95 34.90
CA ALA A 9 -23.46 -14.23 33.56
C ALA A 9 -24.50 -14.06 32.43
N HIS A 10 -25.79 -14.27 32.71
CA HIS A 10 -26.87 -14.09 31.73
C HIS A 10 -27.28 -12.61 31.61
N SER A 11 -27.09 -11.82 32.68
CA SER A 11 -27.35 -10.37 32.71
C SER A 11 -26.17 -9.51 32.23
N HIS A 12 -24.94 -10.06 32.26
CA HIS A 12 -23.73 -9.29 31.97
C HIS A 12 -23.67 -8.90 30.49
N HIS A 13 -23.75 -7.61 30.19
CA HIS A 13 -23.66 -7.08 28.82
C HIS A 13 -22.51 -6.10 28.60
N THR A 14 -22.01 -5.42 29.64
CA THR A 14 -20.96 -4.38 29.51
C THR A 14 -19.95 -4.45 30.66
N ASP A 15 -18.72 -4.04 30.40
CA ASP A 15 -17.67 -3.81 31.39
C ASP A 15 -17.37 -2.31 31.49
N CYS A 16 -17.28 -1.77 32.71
CA CYS A 16 -16.88 -0.38 32.94
C CYS A 16 -15.57 -0.33 33.73
N ILE A 17 -14.53 0.32 33.19
CA ILE A 17 -13.17 0.33 33.75
C ILE A 17 -12.80 1.75 34.20
N ALA A 18 -12.69 1.94 35.52
CA ALA A 18 -12.25 3.19 36.14
C ALA A 18 -10.73 3.24 36.29
N ILE A 19 -10.10 4.34 35.86
CA ILE A 19 -8.64 4.56 35.85
C ILE A 19 -8.30 5.78 36.70
N SER A 20 -7.50 5.56 37.75
CA SER A 20 -7.09 6.60 38.71
C SER A 20 -6.13 7.64 38.13
N GLY A 21 -6.11 8.84 38.73
CA GLY A 21 -5.15 9.91 38.42
C GLY A 21 -3.78 9.77 39.11
N LEU A 22 -2.91 10.74 38.85
CA LEU A 22 -1.54 10.84 39.37
C LEU A 22 -1.47 10.71 40.91
N ALA A 23 -0.47 9.98 41.40
CA ALA A 23 -0.10 9.86 42.82
C ALA A 23 -1.24 9.44 43.77
N SER A 24 -2.25 8.72 43.25
CA SER A 24 -3.49 8.45 43.98
C SER A 24 -3.71 6.95 44.24
N HIS A 25 -4.23 6.60 45.43
CA HIS A 25 -4.60 5.22 45.75
C HIS A 25 -5.90 4.85 45.00
N PRO A 26 -5.92 3.83 44.12
CA PRO A 26 -6.96 3.70 43.09
C PRO A 26 -8.39 3.70 43.61
N PHE A 27 -8.65 3.08 44.75
CA PHE A 27 -10.00 3.07 45.35
C PHE A 27 -10.36 4.44 45.97
N GLY A 28 -9.41 5.05 46.67
CA GLY A 28 -9.59 6.34 47.36
C GLY A 28 -9.67 7.54 46.41
N SER A 29 -9.24 7.40 45.16
CA SER A 29 -9.39 8.42 44.12
C SER A 29 -10.86 8.74 43.82
N TRP A 30 -11.77 7.78 44.00
CA TRP A 30 -13.20 7.89 43.71
C TRP A 30 -14.09 8.00 44.97
N GLN A 31 -13.51 8.02 46.17
CA GLN A 31 -14.24 8.15 47.44
C GLN A 31 -14.43 9.60 47.88
N PRO A 32 -15.55 9.95 48.54
CA PRO A 32 -15.79 11.31 49.04
C PRO A 32 -14.73 11.79 50.06
N HIS A 33 -14.65 13.12 50.19
CA HIS A 33 -13.95 13.78 51.29
C HIS A 33 -14.85 13.82 52.54
N GLY A 34 -14.24 13.82 53.74
CA GLY A 34 -14.94 13.63 55.02
C GLY A 34 -14.67 12.26 55.67
N ASP A 35 -15.27 12.00 56.82
CA ASP A 35 -14.95 10.84 57.67
C ASP A 35 -15.58 9.52 57.20
N ASP A 36 -16.69 9.58 56.45
CA ASP A 36 -17.29 8.38 55.85
C ASP A 36 -16.42 7.85 54.70
N LYS A 37 -15.62 6.83 55.02
CA LYS A 37 -14.83 6.03 54.06
C LYS A 37 -15.51 4.72 53.68
N THR A 38 -16.78 4.53 54.01
CA THR A 38 -17.53 3.34 53.62
C THR A 38 -18.06 3.45 52.18
N PHE A 39 -18.56 4.61 51.76
CA PHE A 39 -19.13 4.85 50.43
C PHE A 39 -18.08 5.00 49.31
N MET A 40 -18.42 4.50 48.11
CA MET A 40 -17.72 4.79 46.86
C MET A 40 -18.71 4.63 45.67
N TRP A 41 -19.02 5.74 44.99
CA TRP A 41 -20.16 5.83 44.06
C TRP A 41 -20.15 4.82 42.90
N ILE A 42 -18.99 4.45 42.36
CA ILE A 42 -18.90 3.44 41.29
C ILE A 42 -19.29 2.05 41.81
N ARG A 43 -18.90 1.72 43.05
CA ARG A 43 -19.21 0.44 43.69
C ARG A 43 -20.66 0.38 44.18
N ASP A 44 -21.19 1.47 44.72
CA ASP A 44 -22.43 1.46 45.51
C ASP A 44 -23.67 2.00 44.77
N GLU A 45 -23.47 2.92 43.83
CA GLU A 45 -24.56 3.67 43.18
C GLU A 45 -24.62 3.35 41.68
N ALA A 46 -23.50 3.44 40.96
CA ALA A 46 -23.43 3.09 39.54
C ALA A 46 -23.72 1.60 39.30
N SER A 47 -23.16 0.70 40.13
CA SER A 47 -23.41 -0.75 40.05
C SER A 47 -24.87 -1.16 40.29
N ARG A 48 -25.62 -0.32 41.03
CA ARG A 48 -27.01 -0.53 41.42
C ARG A 48 -27.98 0.00 40.37
N LEU A 49 -27.63 1.12 39.74
CA LEU A 49 -28.46 1.79 38.72
C LEU A 49 -28.23 1.23 37.32
N ILE A 50 -26.99 0.82 36.99
CA ILE A 50 -26.62 0.30 35.68
C ILE A 50 -26.51 -1.23 35.78
N SER A 51 -27.67 -1.88 35.89
CA SER A 51 -27.80 -3.34 35.90
C SER A 51 -27.10 -3.98 34.69
N GLY A 52 -26.49 -5.15 34.87
CA GLY A 52 -25.81 -5.87 33.78
C GLY A 52 -24.40 -5.33 33.42
N THR A 53 -23.97 -4.22 34.01
CA THR A 53 -22.61 -3.68 33.85
C THR A 53 -21.70 -4.09 35.01
N ARG A 54 -20.55 -4.70 34.69
CA ARG A 54 -19.51 -5.06 35.65
C ARG A 54 -18.51 -3.91 35.82
N MET A 55 -18.46 -3.36 37.02
CA MET A 55 -17.61 -2.25 37.42
C MET A 55 -16.22 -2.77 37.83
N LEU A 56 -15.18 -2.17 37.26
CA LEU A 56 -13.78 -2.57 37.38
C LEU A 56 -12.91 -1.35 37.72
N LEU A 57 -11.84 -1.59 38.46
CA LEU A 57 -10.87 -0.58 38.87
C LEU A 57 -9.47 -0.95 38.36
N TYR A 58 -8.84 -0.02 37.67
CA TYR A 58 -7.44 -0.07 37.28
C TYR A 58 -6.65 1.04 37.98
N GLY A 59 -5.41 0.70 38.32
CA GLY A 59 -4.49 1.55 39.02
C GLY A 59 -3.05 1.13 38.75
N TYR A 60 -2.15 2.09 38.88
CA TYR A 60 -0.74 1.99 38.52
C TYR A 60 0.08 2.79 39.53
N ASN A 61 1.35 2.42 39.74
CA ASN A 61 2.22 3.22 40.59
C ASN A 61 2.59 4.52 39.86
N SER A 62 2.31 5.65 40.50
CA SER A 62 2.74 6.99 40.07
C SER A 62 3.10 7.86 41.28
N GLN A 63 3.73 7.25 42.28
CA GLN A 63 4.23 7.94 43.48
C GLN A 63 5.22 9.05 43.12
N LEU A 64 5.03 10.23 43.71
CA LEU A 64 5.90 11.40 43.53
C LEU A 64 7.04 11.42 44.55
N ILE A 65 6.69 11.54 45.83
CA ILE A 65 7.63 11.69 46.95
C ILE A 65 8.47 10.41 47.12
N LYS A 66 9.80 10.56 47.14
CA LYS A 66 10.78 9.48 47.36
C LYS A 66 10.68 8.29 46.39
N SER A 67 10.18 8.51 45.18
CA SER A 67 10.19 7.48 44.13
C SER A 67 11.61 7.30 43.54
N GLU A 68 11.88 6.08 43.09
CA GLU A 68 13.08 5.71 42.31
C GLU A 68 12.73 5.24 40.89
N SER A 69 11.42 5.23 40.55
CA SER A 69 10.95 4.82 39.22
C SER A 69 11.25 5.89 38.18
N PHE A 70 11.79 5.47 37.03
CA PHE A 70 11.99 6.29 35.83
C PHE A 70 10.90 6.06 34.76
N GLN A 71 9.81 5.38 35.11
CA GLN A 71 8.74 5.02 34.18
C GLN A 71 8.08 6.25 33.55
N LYS A 72 7.92 6.19 32.23
CA LYS A 72 7.21 7.19 31.43
C LYS A 72 5.72 6.84 31.34
N ILE A 73 4.94 7.80 30.84
CA ILE A 73 3.50 7.62 30.60
C ILE A 73 3.25 6.41 29.66
N SER A 74 4.07 6.22 28.63
CA SER A 74 4.05 5.06 27.72
C SER A 74 4.15 3.70 28.42
N ASP A 75 4.93 3.62 29.49
CA ASP A 75 5.21 2.38 30.21
C ASP A 75 4.03 2.00 31.11
N ILE A 76 3.34 3.02 31.64
CA ILE A 76 2.09 2.89 32.40
C ILE A 76 0.94 2.47 31.47
N SER A 77 0.87 3.06 30.27
CA SER A 77 -0.06 2.65 29.20
C SER A 77 0.13 1.19 28.82
N LEU A 78 1.37 0.73 28.62
CA LEU A 78 1.65 -0.67 28.31
C LEU A 78 1.16 -1.63 29.41
N GLY A 79 1.21 -1.21 30.68
CA GLY A 79 0.58 -1.91 31.80
C GLY A 79 -0.95 -2.08 31.63
N LEU A 80 -1.65 -1.04 31.18
CA LEU A 80 -3.09 -1.09 30.89
C LEU A 80 -3.38 -2.02 29.69
N ILE A 81 -2.61 -1.92 28.60
CA ILE A 81 -2.73 -2.79 27.41
C ILE A 81 -2.57 -4.25 27.81
N HIS A 82 -1.57 -4.58 28.65
CA HIS A 82 -1.38 -5.92 29.16
C HIS A 82 -2.56 -6.41 30.03
N GLN A 83 -3.11 -5.57 30.91
CA GLN A 83 -4.30 -5.94 31.68
C GLN A 83 -5.54 -6.19 30.79
N LEU A 84 -5.75 -5.38 29.76
CA LEU A 84 -6.83 -5.57 28.78
C LEU A 84 -6.63 -6.87 27.97
N LYS A 85 -5.40 -7.14 27.52
CA LYS A 85 -5.03 -8.39 26.83
C LYS A 85 -5.27 -9.63 27.69
N TYR A 86 -4.63 -9.71 28.85
CA TYR A 86 -4.63 -10.91 29.69
C TYR A 86 -5.94 -11.11 30.47
N GLY A 87 -6.75 -10.06 30.65
CA GLY A 87 -8.13 -10.18 31.13
C GLY A 87 -9.13 -10.66 30.07
N GLY A 88 -8.67 -10.95 28.85
CA GLY A 88 -9.49 -11.53 27.78
C GLY A 88 -10.34 -10.54 26.99
N TRP A 89 -10.14 -9.22 27.15
CA TRP A 89 -10.97 -8.23 26.45
C TRP A 89 -10.78 -8.22 24.93
N GLY A 90 -9.67 -8.75 24.42
CA GLY A 90 -9.46 -8.97 22.98
C GLY A 90 -10.13 -10.23 22.39
N LEU A 91 -10.85 -11.03 23.20
CA LEU A 91 -11.57 -12.22 22.73
C LEU A 91 -12.91 -11.85 22.07
N PRO A 92 -13.40 -12.60 21.06
CA PRO A 92 -14.71 -12.34 20.44
C PRO A 92 -15.88 -12.33 21.44
N SER A 93 -15.80 -13.16 22.49
CA SER A 93 -16.79 -13.29 23.57
C SER A 93 -16.73 -12.19 24.64
N SER A 94 -15.74 -11.29 24.61
CA SER A 94 -15.65 -10.20 25.59
C SER A 94 -16.84 -9.24 25.46
N LYS A 95 -17.23 -8.62 26.57
CA LYS A 95 -18.29 -7.60 26.57
C LYS A 95 -17.74 -6.25 26.10
N PRO A 96 -18.58 -5.39 25.50
CA PRO A 96 -18.29 -3.97 25.32
C PRO A 96 -17.71 -3.29 26.57
N ILE A 97 -16.86 -2.28 26.36
CA ILE A 97 -16.06 -1.60 27.38
C ILE A 97 -16.39 -0.11 27.39
N VAL A 98 -16.61 0.46 28.57
CA VAL A 98 -16.70 1.90 28.80
C VAL A 98 -15.65 2.32 29.83
N PHE A 99 -14.96 3.45 29.63
CA PHE A 99 -13.93 3.92 30.57
C PHE A 99 -14.39 5.13 31.41
N LEU A 100 -13.94 5.19 32.66
CA LEU A 100 -13.96 6.39 33.50
C LEU A 100 -12.51 6.76 33.81
N ALA A 101 -11.99 7.87 33.28
CA ALA A 101 -10.56 8.15 33.36
C ALA A 101 -10.27 9.54 33.95
N HIS A 102 -9.53 9.59 35.06
CA HIS A 102 -9.22 10.84 35.78
C HIS A 102 -7.78 11.30 35.57
N SER A 103 -7.60 12.59 35.23
CA SER A 103 -6.29 13.25 35.16
C SER A 103 -5.29 12.46 34.28
N LEU A 104 -4.10 12.14 34.81
CA LEU A 104 -3.09 11.27 34.16
C LEU A 104 -3.69 9.94 33.65
N GLY A 105 -4.69 9.38 34.33
CA GLY A 105 -5.38 8.17 33.89
C GLY A 105 -6.05 8.31 32.51
N GLY A 106 -6.47 9.52 32.15
CA GLY A 106 -6.97 9.82 30.80
C GLY A 106 -5.86 9.95 29.76
N ILE A 107 -4.68 10.45 30.13
CA ILE A 107 -3.50 10.50 29.24
C ILE A 107 -3.01 9.07 28.96
N VAL A 108 -2.91 8.25 30.02
CA VAL A 108 -2.63 6.81 29.96
C VAL A 108 -3.66 6.08 29.08
N LEU A 109 -4.94 6.43 29.16
CA LEU A 109 -5.97 5.85 28.28
C LEU A 109 -5.82 6.28 26.81
N LYS A 110 -5.54 7.57 26.54
CA LYS A 110 -5.33 8.09 25.18
C LYS A 110 -4.10 7.44 24.52
N ASP A 111 -3.01 7.33 25.28
CA ASP A 111 -1.76 6.70 24.84
C ASP A 111 -1.90 5.17 24.69
N ALA A 112 -2.59 4.48 25.60
CA ALA A 112 -2.91 3.06 25.45
C ALA A 112 -3.79 2.78 24.22
N ILE A 113 -4.83 3.60 23.97
CA ILE A 113 -5.67 3.48 22.76
C ILE A 113 -4.84 3.72 21.50
N LEU A 114 -3.91 4.67 21.50
CA LEU A 114 -3.00 4.94 20.38
C LEU A 114 -2.01 3.80 20.12
N GLN A 115 -1.36 3.29 21.17
CA GLN A 115 -0.48 2.13 21.06
C GLN A 115 -1.23 0.89 20.55
N ILE A 116 -2.46 0.67 21.02
CA ILE A 116 -3.34 -0.40 20.52
C ILE A 116 -3.71 -0.17 19.05
N ALA A 117 -4.08 1.06 18.65
CA ALA A 117 -4.45 1.37 17.26
C ALA A 117 -3.27 1.19 16.27
N GLY A 118 -2.04 1.46 16.72
CA GLY A 118 -0.82 1.19 15.95
C GLY A 118 -0.40 -0.30 15.92
N LEU A 119 -1.08 -1.18 16.65
CA LEU A 119 -0.71 -2.59 16.80
C LEU A 119 -1.90 -3.50 16.46
N GLN A 120 -1.94 -3.98 15.21
CA GLN A 120 -3.02 -4.83 14.65
C GLN A 120 -3.41 -6.01 15.58
N LEU A 121 -2.45 -6.56 16.32
CA LEU A 121 -2.61 -7.66 17.27
C LEU A 121 -3.53 -7.34 18.48
N TYR A 122 -3.91 -6.06 18.66
CA TYR A 122 -4.79 -5.58 19.73
C TYR A 122 -6.07 -4.89 19.24
N ALA A 123 -6.31 -4.82 17.92
CA ALA A 123 -7.45 -4.11 17.34
C ALA A 123 -8.82 -4.59 17.87
N SER A 124 -8.95 -5.88 18.19
CA SER A 124 -10.17 -6.47 18.77
C SER A 124 -10.52 -5.94 20.17
N ILE A 125 -9.60 -5.25 20.86
CA ILE A 125 -9.88 -4.53 22.10
C ILE A 125 -10.60 -3.21 21.77
N LEU A 126 -10.22 -2.49 20.71
CA LEU A 126 -10.87 -1.23 20.30
C LEU A 126 -12.30 -1.43 19.81
N ASP A 127 -12.56 -2.50 19.04
CA ASP A 127 -13.92 -2.86 18.58
C ASP A 127 -14.91 -3.07 19.73
N LYS A 128 -14.41 -3.27 20.97
CA LYS A 128 -15.22 -3.40 22.19
C LYS A 128 -15.42 -2.07 22.90
N VAL A 129 -14.56 -1.06 22.71
CA VAL A 129 -14.67 0.23 23.42
C VAL A 129 -15.81 1.05 22.84
N LYS A 130 -16.89 1.22 23.63
CA LYS A 130 -18.08 2.01 23.25
C LYS A 130 -17.93 3.49 23.58
N GLY A 131 -17.14 3.84 24.59
CA GLY A 131 -16.97 5.22 24.99
C GLY A 131 -16.15 5.44 26.26
N ALA A 132 -16.07 6.70 26.68
CA ALA A 132 -15.37 7.09 27.91
C ALA A 132 -15.92 8.40 28.50
N ILE A 133 -15.78 8.57 29.81
CA ILE A 133 -15.90 9.86 30.50
C ILE A 133 -14.50 10.26 31.02
N MET A 134 -13.99 11.38 30.49
CA MET A 134 -12.66 11.91 30.73
C MET A 134 -12.73 13.06 31.75
N PHE A 135 -12.28 12.84 32.99
CA PHE A 135 -12.36 13.83 34.07
C PHE A 135 -11.03 14.59 34.24
N GLY A 136 -11.01 15.90 33.95
CA GLY A 136 -9.85 16.76 34.21
C GLY A 136 -8.58 16.30 33.50
N VAL A 137 -8.71 15.68 32.33
CA VAL A 137 -7.60 15.03 31.62
C VAL A 137 -6.71 16.10 31.00
N PRO A 138 -5.45 16.29 31.44
CA PRO A 138 -4.63 17.44 31.09
C PRO A 138 -4.04 17.35 29.69
N SER A 139 -4.92 17.33 28.67
CA SER A 139 -4.54 17.10 27.28
C SER A 139 -3.56 18.17 26.80
N LEU A 140 -3.74 19.43 27.18
CA LEU A 140 -2.86 20.54 26.83
C LEU A 140 -1.88 20.91 27.96
N GLY A 141 -1.65 19.97 28.89
CA GLY A 141 -0.83 20.16 30.09
C GLY A 141 -1.62 20.76 31.27
N MET A 142 -0.97 20.82 32.43
CA MET A 142 -1.50 21.31 33.69
C MET A 142 -0.50 22.19 34.46
N HIS A 143 -0.98 22.98 35.42
CA HIS A 143 -0.10 23.70 36.36
C HIS A 143 0.50 22.71 37.37
N GLN A 144 1.80 22.49 37.29
CA GLN A 144 2.51 21.37 37.94
C GLN A 144 3.75 21.77 38.75
N SER A 145 3.98 23.06 38.96
CA SER A 145 5.07 23.62 39.79
C SER A 145 5.18 22.97 41.18
N HIS A 146 4.05 22.80 41.87
CA HIS A 146 3.98 22.14 43.18
C HIS A 146 4.27 20.63 43.14
N LEU A 147 4.10 19.96 41.98
CA LEU A 147 4.41 18.54 41.80
C LEU A 147 5.91 18.33 41.55
N MET A 148 6.57 19.24 40.82
CA MET A 148 8.03 19.24 40.64
C MET A 148 8.77 19.38 41.97
N MET A 149 8.25 20.18 42.89
CA MET A 149 8.85 20.31 44.23
C MET A 149 8.74 19.01 45.06
N MET A 150 7.81 18.09 44.72
CA MET A 150 7.71 16.76 45.34
C MET A 150 8.64 15.70 44.72
N THR A 151 9.17 15.93 43.52
CA THR A 151 10.07 14.98 42.85
C THR A 151 11.53 15.19 43.20
N GLU A 152 11.93 16.33 43.78
CA GLU A 152 13.29 16.56 44.31
C GLU A 152 14.44 16.31 43.29
N GLY A 153 14.20 16.42 41.97
CA GLY A 153 15.17 16.06 40.93
C GLY A 153 15.34 14.54 40.70
N ARG A 154 14.44 13.70 41.21
CA ARG A 154 14.46 12.23 41.07
C ARG A 154 13.99 11.77 39.67
N PRO A 155 14.28 10.52 39.26
CA PRO A 155 13.98 10.04 37.90
C PRO A 155 12.50 10.07 37.47
N ASN A 156 11.56 10.11 38.42
CA ASN A 156 10.12 10.23 38.14
C ASN A 156 9.69 11.63 37.73
N GLU A 157 10.57 12.64 37.84
CA GLU A 157 10.26 14.02 37.47
C GLU A 157 9.86 14.17 35.98
N ILE A 158 10.42 13.34 35.09
CA ILE A 158 10.11 13.33 33.66
C ILE A 158 8.60 13.14 33.42
N LEU A 159 7.95 12.26 34.19
CA LEU A 159 6.51 11.99 34.10
C LEU A 159 5.65 13.19 34.54
N VAL A 160 6.20 14.11 35.34
CA VAL A 160 5.56 15.37 35.73
C VAL A 160 5.84 16.48 34.71
N GLN A 161 7.08 16.56 34.21
CA GLN A 161 7.47 17.46 33.12
C GLN A 161 6.67 17.21 31.84
N ASP A 162 6.38 15.95 31.50
CA ASP A 162 5.53 15.56 30.37
C ASP A 162 4.10 16.13 30.49
N LEU A 163 3.62 16.43 31.70
CA LEU A 163 2.32 17.03 31.97
C LEU A 163 2.35 18.57 32.01
N SER A 164 3.49 19.23 31.77
CA SER A 164 3.64 20.67 31.95
C SER A 164 2.87 21.51 30.91
N ARG A 165 2.08 22.47 31.41
CA ARG A 165 1.39 23.49 30.62
C ARG A 165 2.34 24.51 29.99
N ASP A 166 3.35 24.96 30.73
CA ASP A 166 4.13 26.16 30.37
C ASP A 166 5.10 25.94 29.19
N ASN A 167 5.45 24.68 28.91
CA ASN A 167 6.17 24.26 27.70
C ASN A 167 5.31 23.38 26.77
N GLY A 168 4.04 23.12 27.13
CA GLY A 168 3.06 22.28 26.42
C GLY A 168 3.72 21.08 25.73
N SER A 169 4.10 20.05 26.50
CA SER A 169 5.10 19.05 26.08
C SER A 169 4.88 18.54 24.64
N ALA A 170 5.98 18.36 23.89
CA ALA A 170 5.90 17.85 22.52
C ALA A 170 5.15 16.51 22.47
N TYR A 171 5.34 15.68 23.51
CA TYR A 171 4.57 14.47 23.77
C TYR A 171 3.05 14.72 23.84
N LEU A 172 2.55 15.61 24.71
CA LEU A 172 1.10 15.85 24.82
C LEU A 172 0.48 16.45 23.55
N ARG A 173 1.18 17.34 22.84
CA ARG A 173 0.69 17.89 21.57
C ARG A 173 0.56 16.83 20.47
N ASP A 174 1.58 16.00 20.32
CA ASP A 174 1.60 14.86 19.39
C ASP A 174 0.54 13.81 19.78
N LEU A 175 0.46 13.47 21.07
CA LEU A 175 -0.52 12.53 21.62
C LEU A 175 -1.96 12.97 21.31
N ASN A 176 -2.30 14.26 21.47
CA ASN A 176 -3.63 14.76 21.12
C ASN A 176 -3.90 14.70 19.62
N THR A 177 -2.95 15.19 18.81
CA THR A 177 -3.09 15.22 17.34
C THR A 177 -3.29 13.82 16.78
N ARG A 178 -2.51 12.84 17.26
CA ARG A 178 -2.66 11.44 16.85
C ARG A 178 -3.95 10.82 17.40
N PHE A 179 -4.33 11.09 18.66
CA PHE A 179 -5.55 10.54 19.27
C PHE A 179 -6.81 11.05 18.58
N ASP A 180 -6.94 12.37 18.41
CA ASP A 180 -8.11 13.00 17.76
C ASP A 180 -8.21 12.63 16.26
N GLY A 181 -7.11 12.19 15.64
CA GLY A 181 -7.08 11.63 14.28
C GLY A 181 -7.51 10.16 14.14
N LEU A 182 -7.74 9.42 15.23
CA LEU A 182 -8.09 8.00 15.15
C LEU A 182 -9.50 7.77 14.57
N ALA A 183 -9.57 7.06 13.44
CA ALA A 183 -10.84 6.67 12.81
C ALA A 183 -11.78 5.87 13.74
N PHE A 184 -11.23 5.16 14.74
CA PHE A 184 -11.97 4.52 15.83
C PHE A 184 -12.91 5.49 16.57
N LEU A 185 -12.52 6.76 16.78
CA LEU A 185 -13.35 7.75 17.48
C LEU A 185 -14.63 8.12 16.70
N LYS A 186 -14.75 7.76 15.42
CA LYS A 186 -16.01 7.86 14.65
C LYS A 186 -17.07 6.83 15.13
N ARG A 187 -16.70 5.86 15.98
CA ARG A 187 -17.56 4.77 16.49
C ARG A 187 -17.70 4.73 18.02
N ALA A 188 -16.96 5.55 18.76
CA ALA A 188 -16.93 5.54 20.24
C ALA A 188 -17.20 6.94 20.82
N THR A 189 -18.09 7.02 21.81
CA THR A 189 -18.60 8.29 22.34
C THR A 189 -17.79 8.74 23.56
N ILE A 190 -17.14 9.90 23.50
CA ILE A 190 -16.29 10.40 24.61
C ILE A 190 -16.79 11.75 25.12
N TYR A 191 -17.15 11.78 26.41
CA TYR A 191 -17.50 12.98 27.16
C TYR A 191 -16.30 13.51 27.96
N TRP A 192 -16.19 14.83 28.08
CA TRP A 192 -15.04 15.51 28.70
C TRP A 192 -15.48 16.43 29.85
N ALA A 193 -15.17 16.04 31.08
CA ALA A 193 -15.50 16.80 32.28
C ALA A 193 -14.33 17.69 32.75
N TYR A 194 -14.64 18.88 33.27
CA TYR A 194 -13.64 19.87 33.70
C TYR A 194 -13.94 20.47 35.08
N GLU A 195 -12.88 20.87 35.81
CA GLU A 195 -13.00 21.55 37.10
C GLU A 195 -13.53 22.99 36.93
N THR A 196 -14.27 23.49 37.91
CA THR A 196 -14.77 24.88 37.92
C THR A 196 -14.45 25.64 39.22
N LYS A 197 -13.75 25.00 40.16
CA LYS A 197 -13.19 25.61 41.38
C LYS A 197 -11.69 25.37 41.44
N GLU A 198 -10.96 26.27 42.07
CA GLU A 198 -9.51 26.17 42.25
C GLU A 198 -9.14 25.05 43.24
N SER A 199 -8.07 24.32 42.93
CA SER A 199 -7.50 23.31 43.81
C SER A 199 -6.47 23.95 44.75
N ILE A 200 -6.58 23.68 46.06
CA ILE A 200 -5.50 24.03 46.99
C ILE A 200 -4.28 23.16 46.70
N THR A 201 -3.18 23.80 46.31
CA THR A 201 -1.90 23.13 46.04
C THR A 201 -1.25 22.61 47.32
N ALA A 202 -0.29 21.71 47.16
CA ALA A 202 0.47 21.15 48.27
C ALA A 202 1.78 21.90 48.49
N ALA A 203 2.10 22.17 49.76
CA ALA A 203 3.32 22.86 50.20
C ALA A 203 4.08 22.01 51.23
N LEU A 204 5.41 22.14 51.20
CA LEU A 204 6.30 21.51 52.19
C LEU A 204 6.23 22.27 53.51
N GLN A 205 5.92 21.56 54.59
CA GLN A 205 5.83 22.11 55.94
C GLN A 205 7.21 22.13 56.61
N PRO A 206 7.43 22.95 57.67
CA PRO A 206 8.73 23.03 58.36
C PRO A 206 9.23 21.73 59.02
N ASP A 207 8.37 20.73 59.18
CA ASP A 207 8.71 19.39 59.70
C ASP A 207 9.12 18.38 58.60
N GLY A 208 9.12 18.80 57.33
CA GLY A 208 9.41 17.96 56.17
C GLY A 208 8.22 17.16 55.64
N THR A 209 7.00 17.37 56.16
CA THR A 209 5.77 16.76 55.63
C THR A 209 5.15 17.62 54.53
N TRP A 210 4.26 17.04 53.72
CA TRP A 210 3.53 17.75 52.66
C TRP A 210 2.06 17.91 53.05
N ALA A 211 1.54 19.13 53.00
CA ALA A 211 0.14 19.44 53.32
C ALA A 211 -0.53 20.26 52.20
N LYS A 212 -1.85 20.09 52.04
CA LYS A 212 -2.67 20.92 51.12
C LYS A 212 -3.00 22.28 51.76
N ASN A 213 -2.01 23.18 51.78
CA ASN A 213 -2.15 24.56 52.26
C ASN A 213 -1.32 25.58 51.44
N GLY A 214 -0.99 25.25 50.18
CA GLY A 214 -0.41 26.19 49.22
C GLY A 214 -1.44 27.14 48.60
N SER A 215 -1.08 27.81 47.50
CA SER A 215 -2.01 28.66 46.75
C SER A 215 -3.19 27.85 46.19
N PRO A 216 -4.40 28.44 46.11
CA PRO A 216 -5.44 27.99 45.20
C PRO A 216 -4.98 28.17 43.75
N GLU A 217 -5.13 27.14 42.91
CA GLU A 217 -4.74 27.17 41.50
C GLU A 217 -5.75 26.39 40.66
N VAL A 218 -6.04 26.85 39.43
CA VAL A 218 -6.69 26.00 38.41
C VAL A 218 -5.62 25.09 37.82
N LEU A 219 -5.68 23.80 38.13
CA LEU A 219 -4.66 22.84 37.72
C LEU A 219 -4.81 22.46 36.25
N VAL A 220 -6.04 22.14 35.84
CA VAL A 220 -6.36 21.72 34.47
C VAL A 220 -7.47 22.62 33.93
N ASN A 221 -7.09 23.68 33.20
CA ASN A 221 -8.07 24.62 32.66
C ASN A 221 -9.07 23.92 31.70
N PRO A 222 -10.28 24.47 31.49
CA PRO A 222 -11.31 23.82 30.67
C PRO A 222 -10.86 23.48 29.23
N ASP A 223 -9.96 24.27 28.64
CA ASP A 223 -9.39 23.99 27.31
C ASP A 223 -8.53 22.72 27.33
N SER A 224 -7.68 22.55 28.34
CA SER A 224 -6.84 21.36 28.52
C SER A 224 -7.67 20.13 28.88
N ALA A 225 -8.60 20.28 29.84
CA ALA A 225 -9.49 19.23 30.31
C ALA A 225 -10.40 18.66 29.21
N THR A 226 -10.72 19.46 28.18
CA THR A 226 -11.59 19.07 27.07
C THR A 226 -10.90 19.00 25.70
N SER A 227 -9.59 19.29 25.61
CA SER A 227 -8.86 19.45 24.35
C SER A 227 -9.59 20.39 23.37
N TYR A 228 -9.89 21.61 23.84
CA TYR A 228 -10.71 22.66 23.18
C TYR A 228 -12.18 22.30 22.85
N ARG A 229 -12.73 21.19 23.34
CA ARG A 229 -14.14 20.83 23.06
C ARG A 229 -15.15 21.70 23.83
N ASN A 230 -14.75 22.30 24.96
CA ASN A 230 -15.51 23.32 25.69
C ASN A 230 -15.93 24.54 24.83
N THR A 231 -15.16 24.86 23.79
CA THR A 231 -15.45 25.95 22.85
C THR A 231 -16.01 25.43 21.52
N LYS A 232 -15.54 24.27 21.04
CA LYS A 232 -15.90 23.72 19.71
C LYS A 232 -17.13 22.80 19.70
N ASN A 233 -17.40 22.04 20.76
CA ASN A 233 -18.52 21.10 20.86
C ASN A 233 -18.96 20.91 22.32
N LYS A 234 -19.75 21.87 22.82
CA LYS A 234 -20.21 21.91 24.22
C LYS A 234 -21.06 20.70 24.65
N ILE A 235 -21.74 20.05 23.70
CA ILE A 235 -22.65 18.92 23.98
C ILE A 235 -21.90 17.74 24.58
N MET A 236 -20.63 17.54 24.20
CA MET A 236 -19.76 16.47 24.73
C MET A 236 -18.94 16.90 25.96
N THR A 237 -19.33 17.97 26.67
CA THR A 237 -18.55 18.50 27.80
C THR A 237 -19.38 18.71 29.07
N ILE A 238 -18.77 18.44 30.23
CA ILE A 238 -19.44 18.41 31.53
C ILE A 238 -18.71 19.36 32.51
N PRO A 239 -19.27 20.53 32.84
CA PRO A 239 -18.78 21.29 34.00
C PRO A 239 -19.12 20.53 35.29
N ILE A 240 -18.18 20.45 36.23
CA ILE A 240 -18.39 19.87 37.57
C ILE A 240 -18.07 20.96 38.61
N ASP A 241 -18.92 21.15 39.62
CA ASP A 241 -18.84 22.24 40.60
C ASP A 241 -17.80 21.97 41.72
N LYS A 242 -16.60 21.52 41.34
CA LYS A 242 -15.54 21.03 42.23
C LYS A 242 -14.13 21.36 41.70
N ASP A 243 -13.14 21.18 42.58
CA ASP A 243 -11.72 21.17 42.23
C ASP A 243 -11.31 19.87 41.52
N HIS A 244 -10.20 19.90 40.77
CA HIS A 244 -9.63 18.76 40.02
C HIS A 244 -9.50 17.46 40.82
N SER A 245 -9.23 17.55 42.12
CA SER A 245 -9.09 16.38 43.00
C SER A 245 -10.40 15.93 43.64
N GLY A 246 -11.43 16.78 43.64
CA GLY A 246 -12.80 16.50 44.10
C GLY A 246 -13.77 16.10 42.99
N MET A 247 -13.50 16.43 41.72
CA MET A 247 -14.42 16.25 40.58
C MET A 247 -14.81 14.80 40.24
N VAL A 248 -14.17 13.82 40.88
CA VAL A 248 -14.46 12.37 40.76
C VAL A 248 -14.92 11.73 42.07
N LYS A 249 -15.09 12.56 43.12
CA LYS A 249 -15.39 12.17 44.49
C LYS A 249 -16.76 12.70 44.88
N PHE A 250 -17.77 11.98 44.42
CA PHE A 250 -19.16 12.29 44.70
C PHE A 250 -19.60 11.67 46.03
N SER A 251 -20.48 12.38 46.73
CA SER A 251 -21.26 11.82 47.85
C SER A 251 -22.59 11.26 47.31
N SER A 252 -23.31 10.46 48.08
CA SER A 252 -24.66 10.08 47.66
C SER A 252 -25.59 11.30 47.69
N GLY A 253 -26.46 11.43 46.68
CA GLY A 253 -27.33 12.61 46.48
C GLY A 253 -26.65 13.85 45.88
N ASP A 254 -25.43 13.71 45.35
CA ASP A 254 -24.69 14.77 44.66
C ASP A 254 -25.26 15.03 43.25
N ARG A 255 -25.55 16.29 42.89
CA ARG A 255 -26.21 16.63 41.62
C ARG A 255 -25.36 16.30 40.39
N ASP A 256 -24.05 16.49 40.49
CA ASP A 256 -23.16 16.22 39.35
C ASP A 256 -23.04 14.71 39.12
N LEU A 257 -23.17 13.91 40.18
CA LEU A 257 -23.20 12.44 40.09
C LEU A 257 -24.41 11.92 39.33
N GLU A 258 -25.61 12.49 39.52
CA GLU A 258 -26.81 12.12 38.76
C GLU A 258 -26.58 12.28 37.24
N THR A 259 -25.94 13.38 36.84
CA THR A 259 -25.58 13.65 35.43
C THR A 259 -24.56 12.63 34.91
N ILE A 260 -23.51 12.34 35.68
CA ILE A 260 -22.50 11.33 35.33
C ILE A 260 -23.10 9.93 35.20
N LEU A 261 -24.05 9.56 36.06
CA LEU A 261 -24.73 8.26 36.03
C LEU A 261 -25.65 8.10 34.83
N LEU A 262 -26.39 9.14 34.44
CA LEU A 262 -27.22 9.14 33.24
C LEU A 262 -26.36 8.96 31.96
N ILE A 263 -25.25 9.69 31.86
CA ILE A 263 -24.31 9.57 30.74
C ILE A 263 -23.64 8.18 30.73
N LEU A 264 -23.26 7.65 31.88
CA LEU A 264 -22.67 6.32 31.98
C LEU A 264 -23.68 5.22 31.62
N ALA A 265 -24.96 5.38 31.96
CA ALA A 265 -26.03 4.48 31.55
C ALA A 265 -26.24 4.52 30.03
N GLU A 266 -26.30 5.71 29.41
CA GLU A 266 -26.38 5.87 27.95
C GLU A 266 -25.22 5.14 27.24
N LEU A 267 -23.98 5.28 27.73
CA LEU A 267 -22.81 4.60 27.18
C LEU A 267 -22.85 3.07 27.34
N CYS A 268 -23.64 2.54 28.28
CA CYS A 268 -23.75 1.09 28.53
C CYS A 268 -24.94 0.43 27.82
N ASP A 269 -26.00 1.16 27.48
CA ASP A 269 -27.30 0.61 27.04
C ASP A 269 -27.56 0.71 25.52
N GLN A 270 -26.56 1.08 24.71
CA GLN A 270 -26.73 1.21 23.24
C GLN A 270 -26.92 -0.13 22.51
N GLN A 271 -28.17 -0.63 22.49
CA GLN A 271 -28.65 -1.64 21.54
C GLN A 271 -29.03 -1.00 20.19
N ASP A 272 -29.06 -1.81 19.12
CA ASP A 272 -29.18 -1.36 17.72
C ASP A 272 -30.60 -0.88 17.32
N HIS A 273 -31.02 0.27 17.85
CA HIS A 273 -32.31 0.93 17.55
C HIS A 273 -32.44 1.49 16.11
N ARG A 274 -31.60 1.07 15.16
CA ARG A 274 -31.70 1.46 13.73
C ARG A 274 -32.47 0.48 12.84
N SER A 275 -32.99 -0.62 13.39
CA SER A 275 -33.92 -1.53 12.70
C SER A 275 -35.33 -1.43 13.29
N GLY A 276 -36.05 -0.35 12.99
CA GLY A 276 -37.30 0.00 13.68
C GLY A 276 -38.37 0.72 12.87
N MET A 277 -38.36 0.68 11.53
CA MET A 277 -39.43 1.29 10.72
C MET A 277 -39.67 0.55 9.39
N LEU A 278 -40.79 -0.20 9.33
CA LEU A 278 -41.58 -0.65 8.16
C LEU A 278 -42.32 -1.97 8.49
N SER A 279 -43.36 -1.88 9.32
CA SER A 279 -44.25 -3.02 9.62
C SER A 279 -45.70 -2.55 9.67
N GLY A 280 -46.49 -2.84 8.63
CA GLY A 280 -47.94 -2.57 8.64
C GLY A 280 -48.61 -2.28 7.30
N VAL A 281 -48.87 -3.33 6.52
CA VAL A 281 -50.07 -3.42 5.65
C VAL A 281 -50.57 -4.86 5.73
N GLN A 282 -51.87 -5.07 5.92
CA GLN A 282 -52.51 -6.40 5.96
C GLN A 282 -52.91 -6.88 4.56
N VAL A 283 -53.06 -8.19 4.38
CA VAL A 283 -53.51 -8.82 3.12
C VAL A 283 -54.92 -9.39 3.30
N ALA A 284 -55.78 -9.20 2.29
CA ALA A 284 -57.09 -9.86 2.20
C ALA A 284 -57.38 -10.32 0.75
N VAL A 285 -57.33 -11.64 0.56
CA VAL A 285 -58.36 -12.52 -0.07
C VAL A 285 -59.63 -11.77 -0.52
N GLU A 286 -60.12 -11.85 -1.77
CA GLU A 286 -59.60 -12.53 -2.98
C GLU A 286 -60.11 -11.80 -4.27
N THR A 287 -60.47 -12.33 -5.45
CA THR A 287 -60.79 -13.69 -5.98
C THR A 287 -60.43 -13.79 -7.48
N GLU A 288 -61.03 -14.73 -8.23
CA GLU A 288 -60.76 -15.05 -9.64
C GLU A 288 -61.56 -14.20 -10.65
N ASP A 289 -61.04 -14.01 -11.87
CA ASP A 289 -61.63 -14.66 -13.06
C ASP A 289 -60.61 -14.71 -14.23
N THR A 290 -60.97 -15.38 -15.33
CA THR A 290 -60.04 -16.05 -16.25
C THR A 290 -60.13 -15.54 -17.69
N GLU A 291 -59.00 -15.14 -18.30
CA GLU A 291 -58.59 -15.58 -19.65
C GLU A 291 -57.19 -15.04 -20.08
N LEU A 292 -56.68 -15.61 -21.17
CA LEU A 292 -55.36 -15.46 -21.81
C LEU A 292 -54.45 -14.29 -21.37
N LYS A 293 -53.38 -14.60 -20.63
CA LYS A 293 -52.20 -13.72 -20.47
C LYS A 293 -50.91 -14.37 -20.96
N ILE A 294 -50.61 -14.16 -22.25
CA ILE A 294 -49.21 -14.19 -22.73
C ILE A 294 -48.48 -13.01 -22.06
N HIS A 295 -47.24 -13.23 -21.60
CA HIS A 295 -46.48 -12.35 -20.72
C HIS A 295 -46.98 -12.31 -19.26
N LYS A 296 -46.53 -13.28 -18.46
CA LYS A 296 -46.25 -13.03 -17.04
C LYS A 296 -44.79 -12.57 -16.96
N PRO A 297 -44.48 -11.27 -16.72
CA PRO A 297 -43.13 -10.88 -16.37
C PRO A 297 -42.71 -11.59 -15.07
N MET A 298 -41.41 -11.78 -14.86
CA MET A 298 -40.88 -12.28 -13.58
C MET A 298 -41.53 -11.54 -12.41
N SER A 299 -41.96 -12.27 -11.38
CA SER A 299 -42.53 -11.65 -10.19
C SER A 299 -41.53 -10.71 -9.52
N SER A 300 -42.01 -9.74 -8.72
CA SER A 300 -41.15 -8.85 -7.93
C SER A 300 -40.17 -9.64 -7.04
N SER A 301 -40.62 -10.76 -6.47
CA SER A 301 -39.79 -11.70 -5.71
C SER A 301 -38.67 -12.32 -6.56
N GLU A 302 -38.94 -12.70 -7.81
CA GLU A 302 -37.94 -13.24 -8.72
C GLU A 302 -36.97 -12.18 -9.23
N GLN A 303 -37.44 -10.97 -9.51
CA GLN A 303 -36.59 -9.84 -9.89
C GLN A 303 -35.60 -9.46 -8.78
N GLU A 304 -36.05 -9.39 -7.52
CA GLU A 304 -35.16 -9.09 -6.40
C GLU A 304 -34.23 -10.27 -6.08
N THR A 305 -34.70 -11.51 -6.21
CA THR A 305 -33.83 -12.70 -6.14
C THR A 305 -32.71 -12.62 -7.19
N PHE A 306 -33.06 -12.29 -8.44
CA PHE A 306 -32.08 -12.06 -9.52
C PHE A 306 -31.06 -10.97 -9.17
N ARG A 307 -31.54 -9.85 -8.61
CA ARG A 307 -30.71 -8.70 -8.23
C ARG A 307 -29.69 -9.06 -7.15
N LEU A 308 -30.13 -9.76 -6.11
CA LEU A 308 -29.29 -10.21 -5.00
C LEU A 308 -28.23 -11.22 -5.49
N LEU A 309 -28.61 -12.13 -6.37
CA LEU A 309 -27.71 -13.15 -6.93
C LEU A 309 -26.68 -12.55 -7.91
N ARG A 310 -27.08 -11.63 -8.79
CA ARG A 310 -26.14 -10.83 -9.62
C ARG A 310 -25.16 -10.02 -8.74
N LYS A 311 -25.66 -9.42 -7.64
CA LYS A 311 -24.82 -8.68 -6.68
C LYS A 311 -23.80 -9.62 -6.03
N TYR A 312 -24.22 -10.79 -5.56
CA TYR A 312 -23.32 -11.78 -4.95
C TYR A 312 -22.23 -12.22 -5.93
N LEU A 313 -22.59 -12.63 -7.16
CA LEU A 313 -21.62 -13.02 -8.20
C LEU A 313 -20.61 -11.91 -8.49
N SER A 314 -21.06 -10.66 -8.60
CA SER A 314 -20.16 -9.53 -8.84
C SER A 314 -19.16 -9.30 -7.70
N LEU A 315 -19.51 -9.64 -6.47
CA LEU A 315 -18.61 -9.56 -5.31
C LEU A 315 -17.70 -10.80 -5.25
N GLU A 316 -18.23 -12.01 -5.48
CA GLU A 316 -17.46 -13.24 -5.53
C GLU A 316 -16.36 -13.17 -6.61
N ASN A 317 -16.71 -12.80 -7.84
CA ASN A 317 -15.74 -12.67 -8.94
C ASN A 317 -14.68 -11.59 -8.68
N LYS A 318 -15.01 -10.51 -7.98
CA LYS A 318 -14.01 -9.51 -7.53
C LYS A 318 -13.07 -10.09 -6.48
N MET A 319 -13.61 -10.78 -5.46
CA MET A 319 -12.79 -11.44 -4.44
C MET A 319 -11.86 -12.47 -5.09
N TYR A 320 -12.35 -13.25 -6.05
CA TYR A 320 -11.53 -14.17 -6.85
C TYR A 320 -10.44 -13.44 -7.64
N ALA A 321 -10.75 -12.31 -8.29
CA ALA A 321 -9.78 -11.53 -9.05
C ALA A 321 -8.69 -10.90 -8.16
N ASP A 322 -9.06 -10.45 -6.96
CA ASP A 322 -8.11 -9.92 -5.97
C ASP A 322 -7.22 -11.03 -5.39
N LEU A 323 -7.81 -12.17 -4.99
CA LEU A 323 -7.07 -13.29 -4.39
C LEU A 323 -6.14 -13.97 -5.41
N HIS A 324 -6.58 -14.12 -6.66
CA HIS A 324 -5.86 -14.87 -7.67
C HIS A 324 -4.68 -14.09 -8.23
N SER A 325 -3.49 -14.65 -8.10
CA SER A 325 -2.28 -14.19 -8.82
C SER A 325 -1.55 -15.42 -9.34
N ARG A 326 -1.28 -15.45 -10.66
CA ARG A 326 -0.79 -16.66 -11.37
C ARG A 326 0.50 -17.23 -10.76
N GLU A 327 1.35 -16.36 -10.24
CA GLU A 327 2.59 -16.67 -9.53
C GLU A 327 2.42 -17.44 -8.21
N LEU A 328 1.26 -17.40 -7.55
CA LEU A 328 1.05 -18.06 -6.24
C LEU A 328 1.10 -19.60 -6.30
N HIS A 329 0.97 -20.18 -7.50
CA HIS A 329 0.92 -21.63 -7.69
C HIS A 329 2.15 -22.19 -8.44
N THR A 330 2.83 -21.37 -9.25
CA THR A 330 3.93 -21.84 -10.12
C THR A 330 5.15 -22.40 -9.39
N ARG A 331 5.32 -22.13 -8.09
CA ARG A 331 6.47 -22.66 -7.33
C ARG A 331 6.43 -24.19 -7.22
N VAL A 332 5.25 -24.81 -7.18
CA VAL A 332 5.12 -26.29 -7.13
C VAL A 332 5.61 -26.91 -8.45
N ASP A 333 5.23 -26.31 -9.57
CA ASP A 333 5.64 -26.73 -10.92
C ASP A 333 7.17 -26.56 -11.13
N GLN A 334 7.78 -25.59 -10.42
CA GLN A 334 9.22 -25.29 -10.44
C GLN A 334 10.07 -26.15 -9.48
N ILE A 335 9.51 -27.17 -8.85
CA ILE A 335 10.26 -28.14 -8.04
C ILE A 335 10.53 -29.38 -8.89
N GLU A 336 11.81 -29.76 -9.02
CA GLU A 336 12.23 -31.02 -9.66
C GLU A 336 11.45 -32.20 -9.03
N ASP A 337 10.90 -33.07 -9.88
CA ASP A 337 10.24 -34.29 -9.44
C ASP A 337 11.21 -35.25 -8.73
N PRO A 338 10.71 -36.13 -7.84
CA PRO A 338 11.51 -37.21 -7.25
C PRO A 338 12.24 -38.04 -8.31
N TYR A 339 13.43 -38.52 -7.96
CA TYR A 339 14.05 -39.59 -8.75
C TYR A 339 13.27 -40.89 -8.58
N GLU A 340 13.29 -41.78 -9.57
CA GLU A 340 12.43 -42.97 -9.59
C GLU A 340 12.60 -43.82 -8.32
N ASN A 341 11.47 -44.21 -7.73
CA ASN A 341 11.34 -44.98 -6.48
C ASN A 341 11.83 -44.30 -5.18
N THR A 342 12.39 -43.08 -5.24
CA THR A 342 12.82 -42.33 -4.03
C THR A 342 11.65 -41.81 -3.18
N PHE A 343 11.92 -41.51 -1.90
CA PHE A 343 10.97 -40.98 -0.91
C PHE A 343 9.78 -41.89 -0.51
N SER A 344 9.61 -43.04 -1.15
CA SER A 344 8.56 -44.03 -0.87
C SER A 344 8.45 -44.42 0.61
N TRP A 345 9.60 -44.53 1.30
CA TRP A 345 9.73 -44.79 2.73
C TRP A 345 8.93 -43.83 3.64
N ILE A 346 8.54 -42.64 3.17
CA ILE A 346 7.74 -41.70 3.98
C ILE A 346 6.40 -42.31 4.41
N PHE A 347 5.82 -43.19 3.57
CA PHE A 347 4.58 -43.90 3.86
C PHE A 347 4.78 -45.22 4.64
N GLU A 348 6.04 -45.59 4.90
CA GLU A 348 6.42 -46.72 5.77
C GLU A 348 6.70 -46.25 7.20
N LEU A 349 7.00 -44.95 7.42
CA LEU A 349 7.27 -44.39 8.74
C LEU A 349 6.00 -44.33 9.62
N PRO A 350 5.94 -45.07 10.75
CA PRO A 350 4.74 -45.09 11.60
C PRO A 350 4.41 -43.72 12.20
N SER A 351 5.41 -42.87 12.46
CA SER A 351 5.22 -41.52 12.99
C SER A 351 4.52 -40.57 12.01
N PHE A 352 4.76 -40.71 10.71
CA PHE A 352 4.10 -39.89 9.68
C PHE A 352 2.72 -40.45 9.34
N CYS A 353 2.60 -41.76 9.14
CA CYS A 353 1.32 -42.40 8.82
C CYS A 353 0.30 -42.28 9.96
N SER A 354 0.68 -42.55 11.22
CA SER A 354 -0.23 -42.32 12.35
C SER A 354 -0.57 -40.83 12.55
N TRP A 355 0.33 -39.90 12.20
CA TRP A 355 0.00 -38.48 12.20
C TRP A 355 -1.01 -38.12 11.10
N LEU A 356 -0.88 -38.67 9.89
CA LEU A 356 -1.87 -38.50 8.81
C LEU A 356 -3.23 -39.09 9.20
N GLN A 357 -3.25 -40.34 9.67
CA GLN A 357 -4.48 -41.09 9.97
C GLN A 357 -5.16 -40.61 11.26
N ASP A 358 -4.53 -40.72 12.43
CA ASP A 358 -5.21 -40.53 13.72
C ASP A 358 -4.77 -39.27 14.49
N GLY A 359 -3.62 -38.70 14.15
CA GLY A 359 -3.02 -37.58 14.87
C GLY A 359 -3.77 -36.25 14.77
N SER A 360 -3.11 -35.19 15.24
CA SER A 360 -3.58 -33.80 15.11
C SER A 360 -2.40 -32.83 15.10
N GLY A 361 -2.66 -31.56 14.78
CA GLY A 361 -1.69 -30.49 14.93
C GLY A 361 -0.58 -30.43 13.88
N LEU A 362 0.63 -30.11 14.33
CA LEU A 362 1.81 -29.87 13.48
C LEU A 362 2.59 -31.16 13.21
N PHE A 363 3.19 -31.29 12.03
CA PHE A 363 4.27 -32.22 11.72
C PHE A 363 5.43 -31.50 11.04
N TRP A 364 6.65 -31.66 11.55
CA TRP A 364 7.83 -30.89 11.11
C TRP A 364 8.85 -31.74 10.33
N ILE A 365 9.03 -31.44 9.04
CA ILE A 365 10.07 -32.03 8.19
C ILE A 365 11.26 -31.07 8.15
N ASN A 366 12.19 -31.24 9.09
CA ASN A 366 13.42 -30.44 9.12
C ASN A 366 14.52 -31.07 8.25
N GLY A 367 15.53 -30.29 7.87
CA GLY A 367 16.78 -30.87 7.39
C GLY A 367 17.78 -29.90 6.76
N LYS A 368 18.97 -30.41 6.42
CA LYS A 368 20.10 -29.66 5.82
C LYS A 368 19.72 -28.92 4.52
N PRO A 369 20.45 -27.86 4.12
CA PRO A 369 20.32 -27.27 2.78
C PRO A 369 20.66 -28.33 1.70
N GLY A 370 19.88 -28.40 0.62
CA GLY A 370 20.13 -29.37 -0.46
C GLY A 370 19.77 -30.84 -0.15
N SER A 371 19.05 -31.11 0.94
CA SER A 371 18.64 -32.47 1.35
C SER A 371 17.35 -33.00 0.71
N GLY A 372 16.80 -32.34 -0.32
CA GLY A 372 15.57 -32.77 -1.01
C GLY A 372 14.22 -32.34 -0.41
N LYS A 373 14.18 -31.52 0.66
CA LYS A 373 12.92 -31.13 1.35
C LYS A 373 11.77 -30.70 0.45
N SER A 374 12.00 -29.77 -0.49
CA SER A 374 10.95 -29.28 -1.39
C SER A 374 10.40 -30.38 -2.30
N THR A 375 11.25 -31.28 -2.76
CA THR A 375 10.87 -32.44 -3.59
C THR A 375 10.07 -33.45 -2.76
N LEU A 376 10.46 -33.73 -1.50
CA LEU A 376 9.66 -34.53 -0.58
C LEU A 376 8.30 -33.88 -0.27
N MET A 377 8.25 -32.57 -0.03
CA MET A 377 6.99 -31.86 0.19
C MET A 377 6.08 -31.89 -1.04
N LYS A 378 6.63 -31.75 -2.26
CA LYS A 378 5.89 -31.94 -3.52
C LYS A 378 5.34 -33.37 -3.62
N TYR A 379 6.18 -34.37 -3.37
CA TYR A 379 5.80 -35.78 -3.39
C TYR A 379 4.68 -36.10 -2.40
N ILE A 380 4.80 -35.69 -1.13
CA ILE A 380 3.74 -35.85 -0.13
C ILE A 380 2.46 -35.12 -0.57
N TYR A 381 2.57 -33.88 -1.05
CA TYR A 381 1.42 -33.06 -1.45
C TYR A 381 0.66 -33.65 -2.64
N GLN A 382 1.35 -34.27 -3.59
CA GLN A 382 0.77 -34.83 -4.82
C GLN A 382 0.47 -36.34 -4.76
N SER A 383 0.90 -37.04 -3.70
CA SER A 383 0.72 -38.49 -3.56
C SER A 383 -0.72 -38.89 -3.27
N GLU A 384 -1.22 -39.89 -4.01
CA GLU A 384 -2.51 -40.53 -3.73
C GLU A 384 -2.51 -41.24 -2.37
N THR A 385 -1.38 -41.80 -1.93
CA THR A 385 -1.25 -42.45 -0.61
C THR A 385 -1.51 -41.46 0.53
N THR A 386 -1.10 -40.19 0.39
CA THR A 386 -1.45 -39.13 1.35
C THR A 386 -2.97 -38.97 1.46
N TRP A 387 -3.68 -38.95 0.32
CA TRP A 387 -5.14 -38.87 0.29
C TRP A 387 -5.81 -40.12 0.87
N GLN A 388 -5.34 -41.32 0.53
CA GLN A 388 -5.89 -42.58 1.07
C GLN A 388 -5.75 -42.65 2.60
N LEU A 389 -4.62 -42.22 3.16
CA LEU A 389 -4.40 -42.14 4.61
C LEU A 389 -5.29 -41.06 5.26
N LEU A 390 -5.40 -39.88 4.64
CA LEU A 390 -6.29 -38.82 5.13
C LEU A 390 -7.77 -39.19 5.06
N HIS A 391 -8.20 -40.02 4.11
CA HIS A 391 -9.57 -40.52 4.04
C HIS A 391 -9.91 -41.49 5.19
N SER A 392 -8.91 -42.02 5.90
CA SER A 392 -9.11 -42.75 7.17
C SER A 392 -9.12 -41.85 8.41
N TRP A 393 -8.61 -40.61 8.31
CA TRP A 393 -8.71 -39.60 9.37
C TRP A 393 -10.11 -38.99 9.47
N THR A 394 -10.82 -38.90 8.34
CA THR A 394 -12.07 -38.13 8.26
C THR A 394 -13.23 -38.79 9.00
N ARG A 395 -14.13 -37.96 9.53
CA ARG A 395 -15.17 -38.46 10.45
C ARG A 395 -16.18 -39.29 9.65
N SER A 396 -16.60 -40.43 10.20
CA SER A 396 -17.48 -41.43 9.55
C SER A 396 -18.94 -41.00 9.33
N THR A 397 -19.16 -39.77 8.85
CA THR A 397 -20.46 -39.17 8.56
C THR A 397 -20.42 -38.51 7.18
N THR A 398 -21.42 -38.75 6.34
CA THR A 398 -21.48 -38.41 4.91
C THR A 398 -21.61 -36.90 4.58
N GLU A 399 -21.18 -36.02 5.48
CA GLU A 399 -21.35 -34.56 5.41
C GLU A 399 -20.05 -33.76 5.61
N VAL A 400 -18.91 -34.43 5.82
CA VAL A 400 -17.63 -33.75 6.04
C VAL A 400 -16.97 -33.37 4.71
N LYS A 401 -16.35 -32.19 4.68
CA LYS A 401 -15.51 -31.72 3.57
C LYS A 401 -14.04 -31.94 3.89
N GLU A 402 -13.39 -32.78 3.10
CA GLU A 402 -11.94 -33.01 3.14
C GLU A 402 -11.29 -31.94 2.25
N LEU A 403 -10.34 -31.17 2.80
CA LEU A 403 -9.77 -29.99 2.14
C LEU A 403 -8.23 -29.99 2.26
N GLN A 404 -7.52 -29.94 1.14
CA GLN A 404 -6.06 -29.85 1.09
C GLN A 404 -5.63 -28.48 0.56
N ALA A 405 -4.67 -27.81 1.18
CA ALA A 405 -4.08 -26.59 0.60
C ALA A 405 -2.56 -26.53 0.79
N GLY A 406 -1.84 -26.08 -0.23
CA GLY A 406 -0.38 -25.99 -0.25
C GLY A 406 0.13 -24.58 -0.49
N PHE A 407 1.17 -24.18 0.25
CA PHE A 407 1.97 -22.99 -0.06
C PHE A 407 3.47 -23.32 0.03
N PHE A 408 4.22 -22.92 -0.99
CA PHE A 408 5.63 -23.28 -1.15
C PHE A 408 6.42 -21.99 -1.26
N PHE A 409 7.16 -21.62 -0.21
CA PHE A 409 7.88 -20.34 -0.17
C PHE A 409 9.02 -20.31 -1.20
N HIS A 410 9.09 -19.25 -1.99
CA HIS A 410 10.14 -19.08 -3.00
C HIS A 410 11.00 -17.84 -2.72
N TYR A 411 12.20 -18.05 -2.18
CA TYR A 411 13.13 -16.96 -1.83
C TYR A 411 13.51 -16.06 -3.02
N ARG A 412 13.71 -16.65 -4.21
CA ARG A 412 13.96 -15.96 -5.48
C ARG A 412 12.67 -15.60 -6.24
N GLY A 413 11.53 -15.78 -5.59
CA GLY A 413 10.22 -15.55 -6.16
C GLY A 413 9.81 -14.09 -6.15
N THR A 414 8.62 -13.84 -6.67
CA THR A 414 7.94 -12.55 -6.56
C THR A 414 7.67 -12.19 -5.09
N PRO A 415 7.35 -10.93 -4.76
CA PRO A 415 6.98 -10.55 -3.39
C PRO A 415 5.84 -11.40 -2.81
N LEU A 416 4.86 -11.82 -3.61
CA LEU A 416 3.78 -12.68 -3.14
C LEU A 416 4.23 -14.13 -2.87
N GLN A 417 5.18 -14.67 -3.63
CA GLN A 417 5.69 -16.05 -3.42
C GLN A 417 6.52 -16.24 -2.13
N LYS A 418 6.84 -15.17 -1.40
CA LYS A 418 7.63 -15.23 -0.15
C LYS A 418 7.01 -14.52 1.06
N SER A 419 5.93 -13.77 0.86
CA SER A 419 5.29 -12.98 1.91
C SER A 419 4.04 -13.63 2.48
N PHE A 420 3.65 -13.15 3.67
CA PHE A 420 2.47 -13.63 4.40
C PHE A 420 1.17 -13.34 3.63
N GLU A 421 1.11 -12.27 2.85
CA GLU A 421 -0.07 -11.93 2.05
C GLU A 421 -0.35 -12.96 0.96
N GLY A 422 0.68 -13.39 0.22
CA GLY A 422 0.51 -14.40 -0.84
C GLY A 422 0.12 -15.76 -0.29
N LEU A 423 0.63 -16.13 0.88
CA LEU A 423 0.22 -17.31 1.64
C LEU A 423 -1.28 -17.26 1.98
N LEU A 424 -1.76 -16.16 2.57
CA LEU A 424 -3.17 -16.00 2.93
C LEU A 424 -4.07 -16.01 1.68
N ARG A 425 -3.71 -15.24 0.63
CA ARG A 425 -4.41 -15.22 -0.66
C ARG A 425 -4.56 -16.64 -1.22
N SER A 426 -3.46 -17.40 -1.25
CA SER A 426 -3.40 -18.75 -1.82
C SER A 426 -4.23 -19.76 -1.02
N PHE A 427 -4.18 -19.74 0.31
CA PHE A 427 -5.00 -20.65 1.14
C PHE A 427 -6.49 -20.34 1.08
N ILE A 428 -6.89 -19.07 1.17
CA ILE A 428 -8.31 -18.68 1.07
C ILE A 428 -8.86 -19.13 -0.29
N LEU A 429 -8.11 -18.88 -1.37
CA LEU A 429 -8.47 -19.30 -2.72
C LEU A 429 -8.57 -20.83 -2.85
N GLN A 430 -7.62 -21.60 -2.31
CA GLN A 430 -7.64 -23.06 -2.37
C GLN A 430 -8.79 -23.67 -1.56
N ILE A 431 -9.02 -23.18 -0.34
CA ILE A 431 -10.10 -23.62 0.54
C ILE A 431 -11.46 -23.32 -0.10
N PHE A 432 -11.69 -22.07 -0.53
CA PHE A 432 -12.97 -21.63 -1.08
C PHE A 432 -13.32 -22.39 -2.38
N ASN A 433 -12.34 -22.68 -3.24
CA ASN A 433 -12.54 -23.51 -4.44
C ASN A 433 -12.97 -24.97 -4.15
N GLN A 434 -12.53 -25.56 -3.04
CA GLN A 434 -12.86 -26.95 -2.68
C GLN A 434 -14.14 -27.07 -1.84
N MET A 435 -14.48 -26.04 -1.08
CA MET A 435 -15.74 -25.99 -0.33
C MET A 435 -16.95 -26.16 -1.25
N ASP A 436 -16.96 -25.48 -2.39
CA ASP A 436 -18.21 -25.01 -2.96
C ASP A 436 -18.77 -25.81 -4.16
N SER A 437 -19.98 -26.34 -3.97
CA SER A 437 -20.80 -26.95 -5.01
C SER A 437 -21.71 -25.96 -5.75
N PHE A 438 -21.89 -24.74 -5.23
CA PHE A 438 -22.70 -23.69 -5.83
C PHE A 438 -22.05 -23.19 -7.13
N ARG A 439 -20.78 -22.81 -7.10
CA ARG A 439 -19.98 -22.34 -8.26
C ARG A 439 -20.06 -23.25 -9.48
N LYS A 440 -20.11 -24.58 -9.29
CA LYS A 440 -20.25 -25.57 -10.38
C LYS A 440 -21.59 -25.48 -11.11
N ARG A 441 -22.68 -25.13 -10.43
CA ARG A 441 -23.99 -24.81 -11.06
C ARG A 441 -24.10 -23.34 -11.48
N TRP A 442 -23.26 -22.48 -10.90
CA TRP A 442 -23.30 -21.04 -11.08
C TRP A 442 -22.77 -20.59 -12.46
N GLY A 443 -21.80 -21.30 -13.03
CA GLY A 443 -21.28 -20.99 -14.37
C GLY A 443 -22.35 -21.09 -15.48
N GLU A 444 -23.36 -21.95 -15.31
CA GLU A 444 -24.51 -22.01 -16.23
C GLU A 444 -25.33 -20.72 -16.18
N PHE A 445 -25.64 -20.23 -14.97
CA PHE A 445 -26.31 -18.96 -14.74
C PHE A 445 -25.50 -17.78 -15.33
N GLU A 446 -24.21 -17.68 -15.01
CA GLU A 446 -23.32 -16.61 -15.49
C GLU A 446 -23.27 -16.54 -17.03
N SER A 447 -23.16 -17.69 -17.70
CA SER A 447 -23.15 -17.75 -19.17
C SER A 447 -24.45 -17.22 -19.80
N LEU A 448 -25.59 -17.46 -19.16
CA LEU A 448 -26.91 -17.03 -19.60
C LEU A 448 -27.21 -15.57 -19.20
N ASP A 449 -26.61 -15.08 -18.11
CA ASP A 449 -26.70 -13.69 -17.64
C ASP A 449 -25.95 -12.74 -18.57
N GLU A 450 -24.74 -13.14 -18.98
CA GLU A 450 -23.99 -12.48 -20.04
C GLU A 450 -24.75 -12.50 -21.37
N LEU A 451 -25.36 -13.64 -21.72
CA LEU A 451 -26.12 -13.78 -22.96
C LEU A 451 -27.37 -12.88 -22.97
N GLU A 452 -28.16 -12.85 -21.88
CA GLU A 452 -29.28 -11.91 -21.74
C GLU A 452 -28.80 -10.47 -21.92
N THR A 453 -27.69 -10.10 -21.27
CA THR A 453 -27.12 -8.75 -21.33
C THR A 453 -26.61 -8.39 -22.74
N LYS A 454 -26.02 -9.33 -23.47
CA LYS A 454 -25.55 -9.14 -24.85
C LYS A 454 -26.74 -9.02 -25.82
N THR A 455 -27.74 -9.89 -25.70
CA THR A 455 -28.96 -9.87 -26.52
C THR A 455 -29.78 -8.60 -26.27
N LEU A 456 -29.94 -8.14 -25.02
CA LEU A 456 -30.60 -6.86 -24.70
C LEU A 456 -29.89 -5.67 -25.35
N LYS A 457 -28.55 -5.62 -25.33
CA LYS A 457 -27.76 -4.57 -25.98
C LYS A 457 -27.89 -4.59 -27.50
N GLU A 458 -27.94 -5.77 -28.14
CA GLU A 458 -28.18 -5.88 -29.58
C GLU A 458 -29.62 -5.50 -29.96
N ILE A 459 -30.63 -5.88 -29.16
CA ILE A 459 -32.02 -5.43 -29.32
C ILE A 459 -32.12 -3.91 -29.23
N GLU A 460 -31.52 -3.28 -28.22
CA GLU A 460 -31.55 -1.82 -28.06
C GLU A 460 -30.86 -1.11 -29.24
N LYS A 461 -29.71 -1.63 -29.68
CA LYS A 461 -28.99 -1.16 -30.87
C LYS A 461 -29.82 -1.31 -32.14
N LEU A 462 -30.52 -2.43 -32.34
CA LEU A 462 -31.40 -2.64 -33.50
C LEU A 462 -32.62 -1.72 -33.48
N ARG A 463 -33.20 -1.45 -32.30
CA ARG A 463 -34.25 -0.43 -32.14
C ARG A 463 -33.73 0.97 -32.47
N ARG A 464 -32.59 1.39 -31.92
CA ARG A 464 -31.91 2.66 -32.29
C ARG A 464 -31.57 2.76 -33.79
N MET A 465 -31.32 1.64 -34.48
CA MET A 465 -31.14 1.60 -35.95
C MET A 465 -32.46 1.70 -36.73
N LYS A 466 -33.57 1.23 -36.17
CA LYS A 466 -34.93 1.37 -36.72
C LYS A 466 -35.45 2.81 -36.58
N ASP A 467 -35.06 3.50 -35.52
CA ASP A 467 -35.49 4.87 -35.19
C ASP A 467 -34.67 5.97 -35.92
N LEU A 468 -33.60 5.61 -36.65
CA LEU A 468 -32.74 6.55 -37.37
C LEU A 468 -33.31 6.90 -38.77
N PRO A 469 -33.66 8.17 -39.06
CA PRO A 469 -34.13 8.56 -40.39
C PRO A 469 -33.03 8.45 -41.44
N GLY A 470 -33.30 7.68 -42.49
CA GLY A 470 -32.31 7.21 -43.46
C GLY A 470 -31.57 8.32 -44.23
N SER A 471 -30.33 8.59 -43.83
CA SER A 471 -29.43 9.56 -44.50
C SER A 471 -27.94 9.16 -44.43
N GLY A 472 -27.63 7.90 -44.11
CA GLY A 472 -26.26 7.36 -44.07
C GLY A 472 -26.17 5.92 -44.59
N PRO A 473 -24.98 5.45 -45.00
CA PRO A 473 -24.79 4.11 -45.57
C PRO A 473 -24.74 3.02 -44.48
N THR A 474 -25.88 2.74 -43.86
CA THR A 474 -26.03 1.60 -42.93
C THR A 474 -26.03 0.26 -43.68
N PRO A 475 -25.28 -0.76 -43.22
CA PRO A 475 -25.03 -2.00 -43.99
C PRO A 475 -26.18 -3.03 -43.98
N MET A 476 -27.37 -2.66 -43.50
CA MET A 476 -28.55 -3.54 -43.42
C MET A 476 -29.81 -2.75 -43.77
N SER A 477 -30.79 -3.39 -44.43
CA SER A 477 -32.07 -2.76 -44.77
C SER A 477 -33.08 -2.81 -43.60
N PRO A 478 -34.12 -1.96 -43.57
CA PRO A 478 -35.11 -1.95 -42.48
C PRO A 478 -35.79 -3.32 -42.25
N GLY A 479 -36.09 -4.07 -43.32
CA GLY A 479 -36.64 -5.42 -43.20
C GLY A 479 -35.66 -6.45 -42.63
N GLN A 480 -34.34 -6.27 -42.85
CA GLN A 480 -33.30 -7.10 -42.22
C GLN A 480 -33.10 -6.73 -40.74
N VAL A 481 -33.23 -5.45 -40.39
CA VAL A 481 -33.23 -4.99 -38.98
C VAL A 481 -34.42 -5.60 -38.24
N GLU A 482 -35.63 -5.55 -38.81
CA GLU A 482 -36.84 -6.10 -38.18
C GLU A 482 -36.77 -7.63 -38.01
N ALA A 483 -36.33 -8.35 -39.05
CA ALA A 483 -36.16 -9.80 -38.98
C ALA A 483 -35.10 -10.22 -37.96
N LYS A 484 -34.01 -9.45 -37.81
CA LYS A 484 -33.01 -9.70 -36.77
C LYS A 484 -33.52 -9.34 -35.38
N LEU A 485 -34.20 -8.21 -35.22
CA LEU A 485 -34.79 -7.74 -33.95
C LEU A 485 -35.72 -8.82 -33.37
N ARG A 486 -36.64 -9.33 -34.20
CA ARG A 486 -37.53 -10.44 -33.81
C ARG A 486 -36.76 -11.68 -33.35
N LYS A 487 -35.71 -12.08 -34.08
CA LYS A 487 -34.89 -13.24 -33.70
C LYS A 487 -34.18 -13.04 -32.35
N GLU A 488 -33.65 -11.84 -32.09
CA GLU A 488 -33.03 -11.56 -30.79
C GLU A 488 -34.06 -11.47 -29.66
N GLU A 489 -35.29 -11.02 -29.93
CA GLU A 489 -36.40 -11.05 -28.95
C GLU A 489 -36.87 -12.48 -28.66
N GLU A 490 -36.90 -13.37 -29.66
CA GLU A 490 -37.12 -14.81 -29.49
C GLU A 490 -35.96 -15.47 -28.69
N ASN A 491 -34.70 -15.13 -28.98
CA ASN A 491 -33.52 -15.56 -28.20
C ASN A 491 -33.64 -15.12 -26.71
N LEU A 492 -34.01 -13.85 -26.47
CA LEU A 492 -34.18 -13.28 -25.13
C LEU A 492 -35.24 -14.02 -24.33
N TYR A 493 -36.36 -14.39 -24.97
CA TYR A 493 -37.42 -15.18 -24.34
C TYR A 493 -36.91 -16.56 -23.89
N HIS A 494 -36.17 -17.27 -24.75
CA HIS A 494 -35.59 -18.58 -24.40
C HIS A 494 -34.54 -18.48 -23.28
N CYS A 495 -33.71 -17.42 -23.28
CA CYS A 495 -32.77 -17.15 -22.18
C CYS A 495 -33.52 -16.96 -20.86
N ARG A 496 -34.53 -16.08 -20.83
CA ARG A 496 -35.35 -15.80 -19.62
C ARG A 496 -36.10 -17.01 -19.09
N MET A 497 -36.66 -17.84 -19.98
CA MET A 497 -37.31 -19.10 -19.58
C MET A 497 -36.33 -20.10 -18.96
N THR A 498 -35.08 -20.13 -19.43
CA THR A 498 -34.03 -21.02 -18.91
C THR A 498 -33.52 -20.51 -17.55
N LEU A 499 -33.24 -19.22 -17.46
CA LEU A 499 -32.88 -18.51 -16.22
C LEU A 499 -33.96 -18.66 -15.13
N GLY A 500 -35.25 -18.61 -15.48
CA GLY A 500 -36.35 -18.83 -14.55
C GLY A 500 -36.41 -20.25 -13.97
N ARG A 501 -36.04 -21.28 -14.77
CA ARG A 501 -35.90 -22.67 -14.29
C ARG A 501 -34.70 -22.81 -13.36
N ILE A 502 -33.55 -22.28 -13.77
CA ILE A 502 -32.33 -22.26 -12.96
C ILE A 502 -32.60 -21.59 -11.60
N LEU A 503 -33.34 -20.47 -11.56
CA LEU A 503 -33.78 -19.87 -10.29
C LEU A 503 -34.68 -20.79 -9.46
N ALA A 504 -35.65 -21.48 -10.06
CA ALA A 504 -36.50 -22.43 -9.33
C ALA A 504 -35.67 -23.55 -8.68
N ASP A 505 -34.67 -24.07 -9.40
CA ASP A 505 -33.72 -25.07 -8.90
C ASP A 505 -32.74 -24.51 -7.85
N PHE A 506 -32.47 -23.19 -7.83
CA PHE A 506 -31.64 -22.54 -6.81
C PHE A 506 -32.38 -22.13 -5.52
N ARG A 507 -33.71 -21.89 -5.56
CA ARG A 507 -34.51 -21.49 -4.38
C ARG A 507 -34.31 -22.39 -3.13
N PRO A 508 -34.18 -23.72 -3.24
CA PRO A 508 -33.88 -24.58 -2.09
C PRO A 508 -32.49 -24.29 -1.48
N PHE A 509 -31.49 -24.06 -2.32
CA PHE A 509 -30.09 -23.90 -1.91
C PHE A 509 -29.80 -22.51 -1.33
N GLN A 510 -30.46 -21.45 -1.83
CA GLN A 510 -30.35 -20.09 -1.30
C GLN A 510 -30.63 -20.01 0.21
N ASN A 511 -31.44 -20.93 0.74
CA ASN A 511 -31.80 -20.95 2.16
C ASN A 511 -30.89 -21.79 3.05
N LEU A 512 -29.98 -22.60 2.49
CA LEU A 512 -29.08 -23.45 3.28
C LEU A 512 -28.13 -22.61 4.15
N PRO A 513 -27.81 -23.07 5.39
CA PRO A 513 -26.84 -22.40 6.25
C PRO A 513 -25.48 -22.21 5.56
N THR A 514 -25.03 -23.22 4.82
CA THR A 514 -23.74 -23.22 4.10
C THR A 514 -23.65 -22.15 3.02
N THR A 515 -24.69 -21.99 2.20
CA THR A 515 -24.77 -20.95 1.16
C THR A 515 -24.89 -19.56 1.77
N LYS A 516 -25.72 -19.38 2.82
CA LYS A 516 -25.80 -18.12 3.57
C LYS A 516 -24.47 -17.75 4.23
N TYR A 517 -23.72 -18.74 4.70
CA TYR A 517 -22.40 -18.56 5.28
C TYR A 517 -21.36 -18.11 4.25
N LEU A 518 -21.28 -18.75 3.08
CA LEU A 518 -20.42 -18.32 1.97
C LEU A 518 -20.74 -16.89 1.50
N ILE A 519 -22.03 -16.55 1.36
CA ILE A 519 -22.48 -15.18 1.06
C ILE A 519 -22.00 -14.18 2.11
N ARG A 520 -22.01 -14.55 3.40
CA ARG A 520 -21.47 -13.71 4.48
C ARG A 520 -19.95 -13.53 4.38
N VAL A 521 -19.18 -14.58 4.06
CA VAL A 521 -17.72 -14.49 3.90
C VAL A 521 -17.36 -13.53 2.75
N VAL A 522 -17.98 -13.68 1.58
CA VAL A 522 -17.76 -12.77 0.44
C VAL A 522 -18.20 -11.34 0.77
N ALA A 523 -19.31 -11.16 1.48
CA ALA A 523 -19.75 -9.83 1.93
C ALA A 523 -18.76 -9.20 2.91
N GLU A 524 -18.22 -9.94 3.88
CA GLU A 524 -17.23 -9.46 4.84
C GLU A 524 -15.93 -9.00 4.15
N TYR A 525 -15.47 -9.74 3.12
CA TYR A 525 -14.28 -9.38 2.34
C TYR A 525 -14.42 -8.00 1.67
N HIS A 526 -15.60 -7.69 1.12
CA HIS A 526 -15.86 -6.40 0.45
C HIS A 526 -16.31 -5.28 1.38
N ASN A 527 -16.91 -5.61 2.53
CA ASN A 527 -17.32 -4.63 3.53
C ASN A 527 -16.17 -4.22 4.48
N SER A 528 -15.05 -4.95 4.49
CA SER A 528 -13.89 -4.61 5.32
C SER A 528 -13.18 -3.37 4.79
N THR A 529 -13.15 -2.33 5.64
CA THR A 529 -12.30 -1.13 5.45
C THR A 529 -10.87 -1.36 5.95
N GLU A 530 -10.49 -2.60 6.26
CA GLU A 530 -9.13 -2.96 6.66
C GLU A 530 -8.23 -3.12 5.42
N GLY A 531 -6.92 -2.92 5.60
CA GLY A 531 -5.91 -3.25 4.59
C GLY A 531 -5.90 -4.74 4.24
N MET A 532 -5.23 -5.09 3.15
CA MET A 532 -5.29 -6.43 2.54
C MET A 532 -4.94 -7.57 3.52
N ILE A 533 -3.81 -7.49 4.25
CA ILE A 533 -3.39 -8.58 5.14
C ILE A 533 -4.40 -8.86 6.28
N PRO A 534 -4.83 -7.87 7.11
CA PRO A 534 -5.85 -8.12 8.13
C PRO A 534 -7.18 -8.64 7.56
N ARG A 535 -7.63 -8.11 6.41
CA ARG A 535 -8.82 -8.58 5.71
C ARG A 535 -8.72 -10.06 5.34
N LEU A 536 -7.56 -10.49 4.83
CA LEU A 536 -7.30 -11.88 4.50
C LEU A 536 -7.22 -12.76 5.75
N GLU A 537 -6.54 -12.33 6.83
CA GLU A 537 -6.54 -13.04 8.11
C GLU A 537 -7.95 -13.22 8.67
N ARG A 538 -8.77 -12.17 8.64
CA ARG A 538 -10.18 -12.18 9.08
C ARG A 538 -11.00 -13.20 8.30
N ILE A 539 -10.80 -13.28 6.99
CA ILE A 539 -11.49 -14.24 6.11
C ILE A 539 -11.01 -15.68 6.32
N LEU A 540 -9.71 -15.92 6.45
CA LEU A 540 -9.19 -17.24 6.79
C LEU A 540 -9.65 -17.70 8.18
N ARG A 541 -9.70 -16.78 9.16
CA ARG A 541 -10.27 -17.05 10.49
C ARG A 541 -11.75 -17.40 10.41
N LEU A 542 -12.56 -16.68 9.63
CA LEU A 542 -13.96 -17.07 9.41
C LEU A 542 -14.02 -18.50 8.85
N LEU A 543 -13.32 -18.80 7.76
CA LEU A 543 -13.33 -20.12 7.12
C LEU A 543 -12.95 -21.28 8.06
N LEU A 544 -12.07 -21.06 9.04
CA LEU A 544 -11.57 -22.11 9.94
C LEU A 544 -12.22 -22.15 11.33
N TYR A 545 -12.75 -21.04 11.86
CA TYR A 545 -13.38 -20.98 13.19
C TYR A 545 -14.91 -21.13 13.15
N GLN A 546 -15.48 -21.42 11.97
CA GLN A 546 -16.92 -21.57 11.75
C GLN A 546 -17.51 -22.91 12.26
N ASP A 547 -18.82 -22.90 12.48
CA ASP A 547 -19.62 -24.00 13.03
C ASP A 547 -20.70 -24.53 12.05
N VAL A 548 -20.71 -24.06 10.81
CA VAL A 548 -21.78 -24.28 9.81
C VAL A 548 -21.50 -25.47 8.88
N VAL A 549 -20.22 -25.72 8.58
CA VAL A 549 -19.74 -26.77 7.65
C VAL A 549 -18.76 -27.66 8.41
N LYS A 550 -18.97 -28.99 8.36
CA LYS A 550 -18.01 -29.95 8.90
C LYS A 550 -16.81 -30.05 7.95
N MET A 551 -15.60 -29.84 8.45
CA MET A 551 -14.38 -29.77 7.64
C MET A 551 -13.21 -30.47 8.30
N ASP A 552 -12.42 -31.16 7.48
CA ASP A 552 -11.14 -31.74 7.84
C ASP A 552 -10.08 -31.17 6.89
N VAL A 553 -9.27 -30.24 7.41
CA VAL A 553 -8.36 -29.38 6.64
C VAL A 553 -6.91 -29.77 6.88
N VAL A 554 -6.17 -30.02 5.81
CA VAL A 554 -4.73 -30.32 5.86
C VAL A 554 -3.94 -29.31 5.04
N LEU A 555 -3.03 -28.62 5.72
CA LEU A 555 -2.22 -27.54 5.15
C LEU A 555 -0.77 -27.99 4.99
N PHE A 556 -0.18 -27.72 3.83
CA PHE A 556 1.21 -28.03 3.50
C PHE A 556 2.01 -26.74 3.29
N PHE A 557 3.12 -26.58 4.02
CA PHE A 557 3.98 -25.39 3.95
C PHE A 557 5.43 -25.81 3.64
N ASP A 558 5.92 -25.61 2.41
CA ASP A 558 7.33 -25.88 2.10
C ASP A 558 8.22 -24.66 2.35
N ALA A 559 9.43 -24.91 2.87
CA ALA A 559 10.51 -23.96 3.04
C ALA A 559 10.16 -22.74 3.92
N LEU A 560 9.60 -22.99 5.12
CA LEU A 560 9.24 -21.95 6.10
C LEU A 560 10.41 -21.02 6.47
N ASP A 561 11.68 -21.46 6.32
CA ASP A 561 12.88 -20.62 6.47
C ASP A 561 13.06 -19.58 5.35
N LYS A 562 12.18 -19.54 4.34
CA LYS A 562 12.18 -18.59 3.21
C LYS A 562 11.03 -17.59 3.23
N TYR A 563 10.25 -17.54 4.30
CA TYR A 563 9.37 -16.41 4.61
C TYR A 563 10.21 -15.12 4.77
N ASP A 564 9.74 -14.00 4.23
CA ASP A 564 10.46 -12.72 4.25
C ASP A 564 10.22 -11.85 5.50
N GLY A 565 9.28 -12.23 6.38
CA GLY A 565 9.05 -11.60 7.67
C GLY A 565 9.64 -12.37 8.87
N HIS A 566 9.31 -11.94 10.08
CA HIS A 566 9.84 -12.53 11.31
C HIS A 566 9.36 -13.98 11.52
N THR A 567 10.32 -14.90 11.68
CA THR A 567 10.07 -16.35 11.88
C THR A 567 9.12 -16.64 13.05
N ASP A 568 9.14 -15.83 14.11
CA ASP A 568 8.26 -15.99 15.27
C ASP A 568 6.78 -15.71 14.92
N MET A 569 6.50 -14.78 14.00
CA MET A 569 5.13 -14.46 13.60
C MET A 569 4.49 -15.60 12.80
N ILE A 570 5.20 -16.13 11.79
CA ILE A 570 4.69 -17.26 11.01
C ILE A 570 4.58 -18.53 11.86
N SER A 571 5.49 -18.73 12.82
CA SER A 571 5.45 -19.89 13.73
C SER A 571 4.26 -19.81 14.68
N GLN A 572 4.02 -18.66 15.31
CA GLN A 572 2.81 -18.41 16.10
C GLN A 572 1.53 -18.56 15.25
N PHE A 573 1.56 -18.15 13.99
CA PHE A 573 0.44 -18.35 13.05
C PHE A 573 0.16 -19.84 12.79
N LEU A 574 1.18 -20.71 12.60
CA LEU A 574 0.97 -22.16 12.48
C LEU A 574 0.30 -22.75 13.74
N HIS A 575 0.76 -22.36 14.94
CA HIS A 575 0.13 -22.78 16.19
C HIS A 575 -1.34 -22.28 16.29
N ASN A 576 -1.60 -21.01 15.92
CA ASN A 576 -2.95 -20.43 15.92
C ASN A 576 -3.91 -21.10 14.92
N LEU A 577 -3.39 -21.63 13.80
CA LEU A 577 -4.17 -22.39 12.83
C LEU A 577 -4.53 -23.79 13.35
N VAL A 578 -3.62 -24.49 14.01
CA VAL A 578 -3.93 -25.76 14.69
C VAL A 578 -4.97 -25.56 15.80
N GLN A 579 -4.78 -24.52 16.61
CA GLN A 579 -5.70 -24.13 17.69
C GLN A 579 -7.07 -23.62 17.18
N ALA A 580 -7.23 -23.39 15.87
CA ALA A 580 -8.52 -23.12 15.26
C ALA A 580 -9.47 -24.32 15.23
N SER A 581 -8.99 -25.53 15.53
CA SER A 581 -9.78 -26.76 15.47
C SER A 581 -11.00 -26.71 16.41
N THR A 582 -12.20 -26.66 15.85
CA THR A 582 -13.49 -26.63 16.55
C THR A 582 -14.17 -28.01 16.59
N SER A 583 -15.36 -28.08 17.17
CA SER A 583 -16.23 -29.26 17.04
C SER A 583 -16.61 -29.57 15.58
N ASN A 584 -16.53 -28.62 14.65
CA ASN A 584 -16.88 -28.83 13.24
C ASN A 584 -15.69 -28.70 12.25
N VAL A 585 -14.61 -27.99 12.58
CA VAL A 585 -13.39 -27.90 11.75
C VAL A 585 -12.22 -28.58 12.46
N ARG A 586 -11.49 -29.49 11.81
CA ARG A 586 -10.16 -29.95 12.27
C ARG A 586 -9.07 -29.42 11.36
N VAL A 587 -7.94 -28.99 11.93
CA VAL A 587 -6.78 -28.49 11.17
C VAL A 587 -5.53 -29.31 11.50
N LYS A 588 -4.88 -29.83 10.46
CA LYS A 588 -3.54 -30.43 10.47
C LYS A 588 -2.59 -29.61 9.61
N ILE A 589 -1.32 -29.57 9.98
CA ILE A 589 -0.27 -28.87 9.25
C ILE A 589 0.98 -29.73 9.11
N CYS A 590 1.40 -30.04 7.89
CA CYS A 590 2.74 -30.55 7.61
C CYS A 590 3.59 -29.40 7.05
N PHE A 591 4.77 -29.15 7.62
CA PHE A 591 5.65 -28.07 7.15
C PHE A 591 7.12 -28.47 7.10
N SER A 592 7.85 -27.89 6.14
CA SER A 592 9.28 -28.09 5.94
C SER A 592 10.08 -26.84 6.29
N SER A 593 11.27 -27.03 6.87
CA SER A 593 12.22 -25.94 7.06
C SER A 593 13.66 -26.42 7.26
N ARG A 594 14.60 -25.49 7.33
CA ARG A 594 15.89 -25.73 7.98
C ARG A 594 15.74 -25.83 9.50
N PRO A 595 16.60 -26.61 10.19
CA PRO A 595 16.71 -26.60 11.65
C PRO A 595 17.47 -25.33 12.11
N TRP A 596 16.87 -24.15 11.92
CA TRP A 596 17.38 -22.89 12.46
C TRP A 596 17.06 -22.80 13.96
N LYS A 597 17.95 -22.16 14.75
CA LYS A 597 17.81 -22.07 16.22
C LYS A 597 16.45 -21.54 16.68
N ALA A 598 15.87 -20.57 15.97
CA ALA A 598 14.54 -20.04 16.27
C ALA A 598 13.40 -21.06 16.03
N LEU A 599 13.51 -21.88 14.98
CA LEU A 599 12.53 -22.91 14.63
C LEU A 599 12.67 -24.14 15.54
N ILE A 600 13.90 -24.57 15.84
CA ILE A 600 14.17 -25.64 16.84
C ILE A 600 13.53 -25.28 18.19
N LYS A 601 13.67 -24.03 18.64
CA LYS A 601 13.10 -23.55 19.91
C LYS A 601 11.57 -23.60 19.96
N GLN A 602 10.88 -23.55 18.81
CA GLN A 602 9.41 -23.52 18.74
C GLN A 602 8.79 -24.87 18.36
N PHE A 603 9.53 -25.73 17.66
CA PHE A 603 9.00 -26.96 17.06
C PHE A 603 9.71 -28.25 17.49
N SER A 604 10.62 -28.19 18.46
CA SER A 604 11.25 -29.38 19.07
C SER A 604 10.23 -30.36 19.66
N ASP A 605 9.12 -29.85 20.16
CA ASP A 605 8.07 -30.62 20.83
C ASP A 605 6.98 -31.12 19.84
N SER A 606 7.08 -30.76 18.55
CA SER A 606 6.19 -31.26 17.50
C SER A 606 6.67 -32.63 17.00
N PRO A 607 5.77 -33.57 16.62
CA PRO A 607 6.19 -34.75 15.87
C PRO A 607 6.79 -34.33 14.52
N GLY A 608 7.71 -35.12 14.00
CA GLY A 608 8.46 -34.75 12.81
C GLY A 608 9.57 -35.73 12.47
N LEU A 609 10.39 -35.34 11.50
CA LEU A 609 11.60 -36.07 11.10
C LEU A 609 12.70 -35.13 10.63
N SER A 610 13.93 -35.63 10.67
CA SER A 610 15.13 -34.96 10.18
C SER A 610 15.57 -35.62 8.87
N LEU A 611 15.32 -34.97 7.75
CA LEU A 611 15.34 -35.60 6.43
C LEU A 611 16.68 -36.26 6.06
N GLN A 612 17.81 -35.63 6.40
CA GLN A 612 19.14 -36.19 6.11
C GLN A 612 19.39 -37.57 6.73
N ASP A 613 18.64 -37.94 7.77
CA ASP A 613 18.80 -39.19 8.51
C ASP A 613 17.99 -40.35 7.89
N HIS A 614 17.19 -40.05 6.85
CA HIS A 614 16.40 -41.02 6.06
C HIS A 614 16.82 -41.11 4.59
N THR A 615 17.59 -40.14 4.06
CA THR A 615 17.93 -40.07 2.62
C THR A 615 18.97 -41.08 2.14
N GLN A 616 19.52 -41.94 2.99
CA GLN A 616 20.63 -42.84 2.64
C GLN A 616 20.31 -43.74 1.43
N GLN A 617 19.18 -44.45 1.46
CA GLN A 617 18.76 -45.37 0.39
C GLN A 617 18.36 -44.62 -0.89
N ASP A 618 17.72 -43.45 -0.78
CA ASP A 618 17.41 -42.63 -1.95
C ASP A 618 18.68 -42.11 -2.65
N ILE A 619 19.71 -41.76 -1.87
CA ILE A 619 21.03 -41.32 -2.39
C ILE A 619 21.74 -42.49 -3.07
N GLU A 620 21.68 -43.69 -2.49
CA GLU A 620 22.22 -44.92 -3.08
C GLU A 620 21.56 -45.23 -4.43
N MET A 621 20.22 -45.22 -4.49
CA MET A 621 19.45 -45.43 -5.73
C MET A 621 19.77 -44.36 -6.79
N TYR A 622 19.84 -43.08 -6.40
CA TYR A 622 20.20 -41.99 -7.32
C TYR A 622 21.63 -42.14 -7.87
N ALA A 623 22.61 -42.41 -7.00
CA ALA A 623 24.01 -42.53 -7.41
C ALA A 623 24.23 -43.77 -8.28
N ALA A 624 23.67 -44.93 -7.90
CA ALA A 624 23.75 -46.15 -8.68
C ALA A 624 23.06 -46.00 -10.06
N GLY A 625 21.85 -45.43 -10.11
CA GLY A 625 21.13 -45.23 -11.36
C GLY A 625 21.79 -44.19 -12.30
N ARG A 626 22.46 -43.18 -11.75
CA ARG A 626 23.23 -42.20 -12.54
C ARG A 626 24.57 -42.72 -13.04
N LEU A 627 25.30 -43.48 -12.22
CA LEU A 627 26.58 -44.08 -12.62
C LEU A 627 26.37 -45.29 -13.54
N GLY A 628 25.38 -46.14 -13.29
CA GLY A 628 25.03 -47.27 -14.16
C GLY A 628 24.43 -46.87 -15.52
N GLY A 629 24.05 -45.60 -15.70
CA GLY A 629 23.71 -45.01 -17.00
C GLY A 629 24.92 -44.50 -17.80
N SER A 630 26.12 -44.55 -17.22
CA SER A 630 27.38 -44.23 -17.92
C SER A 630 27.89 -45.43 -18.73
N THR A 631 28.80 -45.20 -19.67
CA THR A 631 29.34 -46.24 -20.57
C THR A 631 30.44 -47.08 -19.92
N ASP A 632 30.20 -47.61 -18.71
CA ASP A 632 31.04 -48.63 -18.07
C ASP A 632 30.59 -50.04 -18.51
N PRO A 633 31.40 -50.79 -19.30
CA PRO A 633 31.05 -52.16 -19.71
C PRO A 633 31.27 -53.22 -18.61
N THR A 634 31.89 -52.86 -17.48
CA THR A 634 32.31 -53.78 -16.42
C THR A 634 31.37 -53.77 -15.21
N GLY A 635 30.71 -52.64 -14.95
CA GLY A 635 29.86 -52.44 -13.77
C GLY A 635 30.64 -52.12 -12.48
N ASP A 636 31.98 -52.09 -12.55
CA ASP A 636 32.85 -51.79 -11.41
C ASP A 636 32.64 -50.36 -10.87
N ILE A 637 32.17 -49.40 -11.68
CA ILE A 637 31.93 -48.02 -11.24
C ILE A 637 30.90 -47.93 -10.10
N LEU A 638 30.00 -48.92 -9.97
CA LEU A 638 29.02 -49.00 -8.89
C LEU A 638 29.67 -49.25 -7.51
N SER A 639 30.90 -49.77 -7.46
CA SER A 639 31.68 -49.91 -6.21
C SER A 639 31.97 -48.58 -5.50
N LEU A 640 31.85 -47.45 -6.20
CA LEU A 640 32.02 -46.10 -5.67
C LEU A 640 30.78 -45.59 -4.90
N VAL A 641 29.60 -46.19 -5.10
CA VAL A 641 28.34 -45.71 -4.51
C VAL A 641 28.38 -45.66 -2.97
N PRO A 642 28.91 -46.66 -2.23
CA PRO A 642 29.06 -46.57 -0.77
C PRO A 642 29.93 -45.40 -0.31
N VAL A 643 30.97 -45.02 -1.07
CA VAL A 643 31.86 -43.89 -0.75
C VAL A 643 31.10 -42.56 -0.93
N ILE A 644 30.31 -42.45 -2.01
CA ILE A 644 29.44 -41.30 -2.29
C ILE A 644 28.38 -41.17 -1.17
N VAL A 645 27.70 -42.25 -0.82
CA VAL A 645 26.68 -42.31 0.25
C VAL A 645 27.27 -41.86 1.59
N ALA A 646 28.46 -42.35 1.95
CA ALA A 646 29.12 -42.01 3.21
C ALA A 646 29.50 -40.52 3.32
N LYS A 647 30.13 -39.95 2.29
CA LYS A 647 30.50 -38.52 2.30
C LYS A 647 29.31 -37.58 2.20
N ALA A 648 28.29 -37.94 1.41
CA ALA A 648 27.14 -37.09 1.08
C ALA A 648 26.38 -36.53 2.30
N SER A 649 26.47 -37.17 3.48
CA SER A 649 25.92 -36.64 4.73
C SER A 649 24.42 -36.27 4.66
N GLY A 650 23.66 -36.95 3.79
CA GLY A 650 22.25 -36.70 3.50
C GLY A 650 21.95 -35.46 2.64
N VAL A 651 22.88 -35.02 1.80
CA VAL A 651 22.77 -33.81 0.95
C VAL A 651 22.81 -34.17 -0.54
N PHE A 652 21.64 -34.29 -1.18
CA PHE A 652 21.49 -34.60 -2.61
C PHE A 652 22.25 -33.69 -3.57
N VAL A 653 22.38 -32.40 -3.24
CA VAL A 653 23.14 -31.45 -4.07
C VAL A 653 24.63 -31.79 -4.09
N TRP A 654 25.17 -32.34 -3.00
CA TRP A 654 26.54 -32.84 -2.95
C TRP A 654 26.70 -34.08 -3.84
N VAL A 655 25.73 -35.00 -3.76
CA VAL A 655 25.69 -36.22 -4.60
C VAL A 655 25.62 -35.87 -6.09
N ARG A 656 24.75 -34.93 -6.49
CA ARG A 656 24.64 -34.46 -7.89
C ARG A 656 25.97 -33.86 -8.39
N LEU A 657 26.73 -33.15 -7.55
CA LEU A 657 28.06 -32.65 -7.91
C LEU A 657 29.10 -33.78 -8.00
N ALA A 658 29.23 -34.61 -6.96
CA ALA A 658 30.21 -35.70 -6.91
C ALA A 658 29.99 -36.74 -8.03
N VAL A 659 28.75 -37.09 -8.35
CA VAL A 659 28.42 -37.98 -9.48
C VAL A 659 28.74 -37.32 -10.82
N THR A 660 28.48 -36.02 -11.00
CA THR A 660 28.86 -35.28 -12.21
C THR A 660 30.38 -35.22 -12.39
N GLU A 661 31.14 -35.02 -11.32
CA GLU A 661 32.61 -35.04 -11.33
C GLU A 661 33.17 -36.39 -11.82
N ILE A 662 32.61 -37.51 -11.34
CA ILE A 662 33.00 -38.86 -11.77
C ILE A 662 32.62 -39.11 -13.23
N ILE A 663 31.40 -38.75 -13.65
CA ILE A 663 30.95 -38.88 -15.05
C ILE A 663 31.86 -38.06 -15.98
N ASN A 664 32.22 -36.82 -15.61
CA ASN A 664 33.10 -35.96 -16.40
C ASN A 664 34.48 -36.61 -16.66
N LEU A 665 35.06 -37.27 -15.65
CA LEU A 665 36.30 -38.05 -15.80
C LEU A 665 36.11 -39.23 -16.76
N CYS A 666 35.04 -40.01 -16.60
CA CYS A 666 34.72 -41.14 -17.47
C CYS A 666 34.49 -40.73 -18.94
N THR A 667 34.04 -39.50 -19.20
CA THR A 667 33.82 -38.95 -20.54
C THR A 667 35.00 -38.15 -21.10
N SER A 668 36.12 -38.06 -20.37
CA SER A 668 37.30 -37.30 -20.82
C SER A 668 38.10 -38.06 -21.90
N GLU A 669 38.86 -37.33 -22.71
CA GLU A 669 39.67 -37.93 -23.80
C GLU A 669 40.79 -38.83 -23.26
N ASP A 670 41.29 -38.55 -22.04
CA ASP A 670 42.22 -39.38 -21.26
C ASP A 670 41.52 -40.61 -20.64
N SER A 671 41.00 -41.47 -21.53
CA SER A 671 40.22 -42.69 -21.28
C SER A 671 40.98 -43.85 -20.60
N SER A 672 41.90 -43.54 -19.69
CA SER A 672 42.73 -44.47 -18.91
C SER A 672 42.56 -44.39 -17.39
N HIS A 673 41.66 -43.51 -16.90
CA HIS A 673 41.37 -43.37 -15.47
C HIS A 673 40.80 -44.66 -14.87
N SER A 674 41.43 -45.16 -13.80
CA SER A 674 40.98 -46.36 -13.09
C SER A 674 39.93 -46.02 -12.02
N ILE A 675 39.24 -47.06 -11.53
CA ILE A 675 38.30 -46.95 -10.39
C ILE A 675 39.00 -46.32 -9.18
N LYS A 676 40.31 -46.56 -8.99
CA LYS A 676 41.09 -45.99 -7.88
C LYS A 676 41.36 -44.50 -8.04
N ASP A 677 41.44 -43.99 -9.26
CA ASP A 677 41.58 -42.56 -9.53
C ASP A 677 40.24 -41.84 -9.25
N MET A 678 39.12 -42.49 -9.57
CA MET A 678 37.78 -42.04 -9.24
C MET A 678 37.50 -42.08 -7.73
N GLU A 679 37.86 -43.17 -7.04
CA GLU A 679 37.79 -43.31 -5.58
C GLU A 679 38.65 -42.24 -4.89
N LYS A 680 39.88 -42.04 -5.37
CA LYS A 680 40.78 -40.99 -4.88
C LYS A 680 40.16 -39.60 -5.06
N LEU A 681 39.57 -39.29 -6.22
CA LEU A 681 38.86 -38.02 -6.41
C LEU A 681 37.76 -37.85 -5.36
N LEU A 682 36.90 -38.87 -5.18
CA LEU A 682 35.82 -38.81 -4.19
C LEU A 682 36.35 -38.54 -2.78
N LEU A 683 37.50 -39.12 -2.40
CA LEU A 683 38.14 -38.84 -1.10
C LEU A 683 38.66 -37.39 -1.01
N GLU A 684 39.21 -36.84 -2.09
CA GLU A 684 39.72 -35.46 -2.18
C GLU A 684 38.61 -34.38 -2.28
N LEU A 685 37.37 -34.72 -2.62
CA LEU A 685 36.24 -33.77 -2.61
C LEU A 685 35.89 -33.31 -1.18
N PRO A 686 35.65 -32.00 -0.92
CA PRO A 686 35.19 -31.52 0.38
C PRO A 686 33.84 -32.12 0.79
N ASP A 687 33.63 -32.43 2.07
CA ASP A 687 32.39 -33.04 2.58
C ASP A 687 31.21 -32.04 2.66
N ASP A 688 31.48 -30.74 2.65
CA ASP A 688 30.47 -29.68 2.72
C ASP A 688 30.32 -28.91 1.40
N LEU A 689 29.12 -28.38 1.14
CA LEU A 689 28.82 -27.67 -0.09
C LEU A 689 29.58 -26.34 -0.24
N HIS A 690 29.92 -25.64 0.84
CA HIS A 690 30.57 -24.34 0.74
C HIS A 690 32.00 -24.48 0.24
N SER A 691 32.81 -25.36 0.84
CA SER A 691 34.15 -25.63 0.35
C SER A 691 34.17 -26.38 -0.99
N PHE A 692 33.14 -27.16 -1.33
CA PHE A 692 32.99 -27.70 -2.69
C PHE A 692 32.73 -26.57 -3.72
N TYR A 693 31.92 -25.55 -3.40
CA TYR A 693 31.75 -24.37 -4.27
C TYR A 693 33.03 -23.53 -4.37
N GLU A 694 33.83 -23.42 -3.31
CA GLU A 694 35.16 -22.79 -3.38
C GLU A 694 36.11 -23.58 -4.28
N LEU A 695 36.16 -24.92 -4.18
CA LEU A 695 36.94 -25.79 -5.10
C LEU A 695 36.51 -25.65 -6.57
N ILE A 696 35.20 -25.58 -6.84
CA ILE A 696 34.65 -25.35 -8.19
C ILE A 696 35.13 -23.99 -8.72
N VAL A 697 35.04 -22.94 -7.92
CA VAL A 697 35.53 -21.59 -8.26
C VAL A 697 37.05 -21.57 -8.47
N GLU A 698 37.81 -22.36 -7.71
CA GLU A 698 39.25 -22.47 -7.88
C GLU A 698 39.65 -23.15 -9.19
N ARG A 699 38.89 -24.15 -9.63
CA ARG A 699 39.08 -24.83 -10.93
C ARG A 699 38.72 -23.96 -12.14
N ILE A 700 37.85 -22.95 -11.98
CA ILE A 700 37.58 -21.98 -13.05
C ILE A 700 38.86 -21.18 -13.36
N ALA A 701 39.25 -21.19 -14.64
CA ALA A 701 40.45 -20.51 -15.12
C ALA A 701 40.46 -19.02 -14.75
N VAL A 702 41.62 -18.53 -14.31
CA VAL A 702 41.79 -17.17 -13.74
C VAL A 702 41.34 -16.06 -14.70
N THR A 703 41.43 -16.28 -16.01
CA THR A 703 40.89 -15.42 -17.07
C THR A 703 39.38 -15.21 -16.99
N HIS A 704 38.62 -16.25 -16.63
CA HIS A 704 37.16 -16.24 -16.54
C HIS A 704 36.63 -15.81 -15.17
N ARG A 705 37.41 -15.93 -14.08
CA ARG A 705 36.89 -15.65 -12.71
C ARG A 705 36.26 -14.25 -12.54
N ARG A 706 36.72 -13.21 -13.23
CA ARG A 706 36.04 -11.89 -13.20
C ARG A 706 34.66 -11.92 -13.88
N ASN A 707 34.50 -12.74 -14.92
CA ASN A 707 33.22 -13.01 -15.57
C ASN A 707 32.33 -13.88 -14.66
N THR A 708 32.89 -14.89 -13.97
CA THR A 708 32.19 -15.69 -12.93
C THR A 708 31.61 -14.80 -11.84
N PHE A 709 32.42 -13.88 -11.30
CA PHE A 709 31.96 -12.92 -10.28
C PHE A 709 30.79 -12.11 -10.82
N ALA A 710 30.94 -11.47 -11.98
CA ALA A 710 29.89 -10.67 -12.59
C ALA A 710 28.62 -11.49 -12.92
N LEU A 711 28.76 -12.70 -13.45
CA LEU A 711 27.65 -13.61 -13.79
C LEU A 711 26.81 -13.95 -12.57
N LEU A 712 27.45 -14.45 -11.50
CA LEU A 712 26.78 -14.83 -10.26
C LEU A 712 26.16 -13.59 -9.58
N GLU A 713 26.90 -12.49 -9.50
CA GLU A 713 26.43 -11.21 -8.95
C GLU A 713 25.21 -10.63 -9.69
N LEU A 714 25.20 -10.72 -11.02
CA LEU A 714 24.08 -10.31 -11.88
C LEU A 714 22.86 -11.21 -11.65
N ILE A 715 23.04 -12.53 -11.62
CA ILE A 715 21.94 -13.51 -11.43
C ILE A 715 21.25 -13.31 -10.08
N ILE A 716 22.00 -13.12 -8.99
CA ILE A 716 21.39 -13.00 -7.65
C ILE A 716 20.71 -11.65 -7.37
N ARG A 717 20.74 -10.72 -8.33
CA ARG A 717 20.18 -9.35 -8.21
C ARG A 717 19.22 -8.97 -9.33
N GLN A 718 18.78 -9.91 -10.17
CA GLN A 718 17.80 -9.64 -11.23
C GLN A 718 16.42 -9.30 -10.64
N ASP A 719 15.73 -8.30 -11.19
CA ASP A 719 14.32 -8.02 -10.86
C ASP A 719 13.34 -9.01 -11.51
N SER A 720 13.75 -9.63 -12.62
CA SER A 720 13.00 -10.68 -13.33
C SER A 720 13.96 -11.56 -14.14
N PRO A 721 13.62 -12.84 -14.43
CA PRO A 721 14.49 -13.76 -15.16
C PRO A 721 15.01 -13.19 -16.49
N GLN A 722 16.33 -13.07 -16.58
CA GLN A 722 17.02 -12.49 -17.73
C GLN A 722 17.52 -13.55 -18.71
N THR A 723 17.26 -13.30 -19.99
CA THR A 723 17.64 -14.20 -21.08
C THR A 723 19.15 -14.42 -21.16
N VAL A 724 19.57 -15.58 -21.70
CA VAL A 724 20.97 -15.90 -22.03
C VAL A 724 21.70 -14.72 -22.69
N ARG A 725 21.08 -14.07 -23.68
CA ARG A 725 21.69 -12.92 -24.38
C ARG A 725 21.80 -11.67 -23.51
N ALA A 726 20.83 -11.40 -22.63
CA ALA A 726 20.87 -10.25 -21.73
C ALA A 726 22.01 -10.41 -20.70
N ILE A 727 22.09 -11.58 -20.04
CA ILE A 727 23.14 -11.85 -19.05
C ILE A 727 24.52 -11.95 -19.68
N TRP A 728 24.68 -12.61 -20.83
CA TRP A 728 25.96 -12.66 -21.54
C TRP A 728 26.47 -11.23 -21.86
N LEU A 729 25.59 -10.35 -22.37
CA LEU A 729 25.94 -8.95 -22.61
C LEU A 729 26.29 -8.21 -21.31
N ALA A 730 25.50 -8.36 -20.25
CA ALA A 730 25.75 -7.69 -18.97
C ALA A 730 27.09 -8.11 -18.33
N VAL A 731 27.47 -9.38 -18.42
CA VAL A 731 28.80 -9.86 -17.97
C VAL A 731 29.92 -9.22 -18.79
N GLN A 732 29.82 -9.18 -20.12
CA GLN A 732 30.84 -8.54 -20.97
C GLN A 732 30.96 -7.04 -20.65
N LEU A 733 29.84 -6.36 -20.39
CA LEU A 733 29.76 -4.94 -20.04
C LEU A 733 30.24 -4.62 -18.62
N SER A 734 30.29 -5.58 -17.70
CA SER A 734 30.80 -5.37 -16.33
C SER A 734 32.18 -4.71 -16.31
N ARG A 735 33.01 -4.99 -17.32
CA ARG A 735 34.38 -4.49 -17.49
C ARG A 735 34.48 -3.12 -18.18
N SER A 736 33.41 -2.64 -18.81
CA SER A 736 33.40 -1.31 -19.45
C SER A 736 33.42 -0.20 -18.39
N THR A 737 34.24 0.82 -18.62
CA THR A 737 34.31 2.03 -17.79
C THR A 737 33.62 3.22 -18.43
N THR A 738 33.30 3.16 -19.73
CA THR A 738 32.58 4.21 -20.45
C THR A 738 31.46 3.66 -21.32
N LEU A 739 30.45 4.48 -21.61
CA LEU A 739 29.39 4.20 -22.56
C LEU A 739 29.95 3.81 -23.94
N GLU A 740 30.97 4.53 -24.41
CA GLU A 740 31.53 4.28 -25.73
C GLU A 740 32.29 2.95 -25.81
N THR A 741 32.86 2.46 -24.70
CA THR A 741 33.35 1.07 -24.61
C THR A 741 32.21 0.05 -24.58
N ALA A 742 31.13 0.35 -23.86
CA ALA A 742 29.95 -0.51 -23.74
C ALA A 742 29.21 -0.70 -25.08
N ILE A 743 28.91 0.40 -25.78
CA ILE A 743 28.25 0.37 -27.09
C ILE A 743 29.11 -0.37 -28.11
N ARG A 744 30.44 -0.18 -28.12
CA ARG A 744 31.35 -0.93 -28.99
C ARG A 744 31.38 -2.43 -28.68
N GLN A 745 31.29 -2.83 -27.41
CA GLN A 745 31.10 -4.25 -27.05
C GLN A 745 29.77 -4.78 -27.59
N ILE A 746 28.65 -4.09 -27.36
CA ILE A 746 27.31 -4.51 -27.85
C ILE A 746 27.27 -4.61 -29.39
N GLN A 747 27.90 -3.68 -30.11
CA GLN A 747 27.95 -3.65 -31.57
C GLN A 747 28.82 -4.75 -32.17
N ARG A 748 29.97 -5.06 -31.55
CA ARG A 748 30.82 -6.19 -31.95
C ARG A 748 30.19 -7.55 -31.59
N SER A 749 29.31 -7.57 -30.60
CA SER A 749 28.55 -8.73 -30.15
C SER A 749 27.32 -9.03 -31.03
N GLN A 750 27.58 -9.46 -32.27
CA GLN A 750 26.67 -10.44 -32.86
C GLN A 750 26.57 -11.62 -31.87
N PRO A 751 25.36 -12.12 -31.54
CA PRO A 751 25.24 -13.30 -30.69
C PRO A 751 25.84 -14.50 -31.43
N PRO A 752 26.96 -15.08 -30.98
CA PRO A 752 27.44 -16.32 -31.57
C PRO A 752 26.66 -17.49 -30.94
N ASP A 753 26.72 -18.66 -31.57
CA ASP A 753 26.05 -19.85 -31.05
C ASP A 753 26.64 -20.32 -29.69
N ASP A 754 27.83 -19.82 -29.34
CA ASP A 754 28.59 -20.11 -28.13
C ASP A 754 28.11 -19.40 -26.85
N MET A 755 27.18 -18.43 -26.87
CA MET A 755 26.79 -17.68 -25.66
C MET A 755 26.39 -18.57 -24.47
N ARG A 756 25.80 -19.74 -24.76
CA ARG A 756 25.48 -20.76 -23.73
C ARG A 756 26.75 -21.42 -23.18
N SER A 757 27.70 -21.78 -24.05
CA SER A 757 29.00 -22.33 -23.67
C SER A 757 29.78 -21.36 -22.78
N ASP A 758 29.82 -20.08 -23.17
CA ASP A 758 30.47 -19.00 -22.41
C ASP A 758 29.88 -18.86 -20.99
N ILE A 759 28.55 -18.82 -20.85
CA ILE A 759 27.87 -18.75 -19.55
C ILE A 759 28.12 -20.00 -18.69
N LEU A 760 28.11 -21.20 -19.28
CA LEU A 760 28.40 -22.45 -18.56
C LEU A 760 29.86 -22.52 -18.11
N ALA A 761 30.81 -22.10 -18.96
CA ALA A 761 32.24 -22.05 -18.66
C ALA A 761 32.57 -21.01 -17.58
N TRP A 762 31.95 -19.83 -17.60
CA TRP A 762 32.10 -18.85 -16.52
C TRP A 762 31.36 -19.28 -15.24
N GLY A 763 30.28 -20.06 -15.36
CA GLY A 763 29.51 -20.58 -14.24
C GLY A 763 30.16 -21.77 -13.52
N GLY A 764 31.00 -22.55 -14.21
CA GLY A 764 31.66 -23.73 -13.64
C GLY A 764 30.68 -24.79 -13.11
N GLY A 765 29.50 -24.91 -13.71
CA GLY A 765 28.42 -25.78 -13.21
C GLY A 765 27.56 -25.19 -12.08
N LEU A 766 27.96 -24.07 -11.44
CA LEU A 766 27.15 -23.35 -10.44
C LEU A 766 25.91 -22.67 -11.04
N VAL A 767 25.86 -22.59 -12.38
CA VAL A 767 24.85 -21.92 -13.20
C VAL A 767 24.35 -22.89 -14.26
N GLU A 768 23.04 -22.91 -14.47
CA GLU A 768 22.36 -23.70 -15.50
C GLU A 768 21.48 -22.80 -16.38
N ILE A 769 21.06 -23.33 -17.53
CA ILE A 769 20.27 -22.61 -18.53
C ILE A 769 18.97 -23.37 -18.78
N GLN A 770 17.88 -22.91 -18.19
CA GLN A 770 16.54 -23.49 -18.38
C GLN A 770 15.83 -22.74 -19.52
N ASP A 771 15.50 -23.45 -20.60
CA ASP A 771 15.00 -22.94 -21.88
C ASP A 771 15.87 -21.82 -22.49
N THR A 772 15.60 -20.58 -22.08
CA THR A 772 16.22 -19.33 -22.56
C THR A 772 16.72 -18.44 -21.41
N GLN A 773 16.57 -18.88 -20.17
CA GLN A 773 16.84 -18.13 -18.94
C GLN A 773 18.07 -18.70 -18.22
N VAL A 774 18.76 -17.86 -17.44
CA VAL A 774 19.99 -18.22 -16.72
C VAL A 774 19.73 -18.18 -15.21
N GLN A 775 19.97 -19.30 -14.52
CA GLN A 775 19.72 -19.43 -13.08
C GLN A 775 20.86 -20.17 -12.37
N LEU A 776 21.01 -19.96 -11.05
CA LEU A 776 21.95 -20.76 -10.25
C LEU A 776 21.36 -22.16 -10.02
N MET A 777 22.17 -23.21 -10.23
CA MET A 777 21.78 -24.64 -10.19
C MET A 777 20.99 -25.08 -8.94
N HIS A 778 21.17 -24.37 -7.82
CA HIS A 778 20.46 -24.64 -6.58
C HIS A 778 20.46 -23.40 -5.66
N GLN A 779 19.58 -23.39 -4.64
CA GLN A 779 19.47 -22.31 -3.65
C GLN A 779 20.74 -22.13 -2.80
N THR A 780 21.51 -23.19 -2.54
CA THR A 780 22.76 -23.11 -1.76
C THR A 780 23.86 -22.31 -2.45
N VAL A 781 23.88 -22.24 -3.78
CA VAL A 781 24.82 -21.38 -4.52
C VAL A 781 24.53 -19.90 -4.26
N LEU A 782 23.27 -19.50 -4.06
CA LEU A 782 22.94 -18.12 -3.67
C LEU A 782 23.49 -17.80 -2.27
N GLU A 783 23.42 -18.76 -1.36
CA GLU A 783 23.91 -18.60 0.03
C GLU A 783 25.45 -18.59 0.07
N PHE A 784 26.12 -19.30 -0.84
CA PHE A 784 27.55 -19.13 -1.12
C PHE A 784 27.87 -17.74 -1.69
N VAL A 785 27.18 -17.28 -2.74
CA VAL A 785 27.42 -15.97 -3.38
C VAL A 785 27.19 -14.79 -2.42
N LEU A 786 26.24 -14.93 -1.48
CA LEU A 786 26.00 -13.93 -0.42
C LEU A 786 27.00 -14.01 0.76
N SER A 787 27.91 -14.99 0.78
CA SER A 787 28.91 -15.13 1.85
C SER A 787 30.01 -14.07 1.76
N VAL A 788 30.64 -13.79 2.91
CA VAL A 788 31.77 -12.85 2.98
C VAL A 788 33.03 -13.40 2.30
N SER A 789 33.19 -14.72 2.16
CA SER A 789 34.35 -15.31 1.48
C SER A 789 34.21 -15.29 -0.05
N PHE A 790 33.00 -15.41 -0.61
CA PHE A 790 32.75 -15.53 -2.06
C PHE A 790 33.55 -14.55 -2.92
N LYS A 791 33.47 -13.25 -2.60
CA LYS A 791 34.18 -12.20 -3.36
C LYS A 791 35.69 -12.44 -3.38
N ARG A 792 36.25 -12.97 -2.29
CA ARG A 792 37.68 -13.31 -2.16
C ARG A 792 38.02 -14.64 -2.84
N ALA A 793 37.17 -15.66 -2.75
CA ALA A 793 37.36 -16.93 -3.43
C ALA A 793 37.40 -16.75 -4.96
N VAL A 794 36.45 -16.00 -5.53
CA VAL A 794 36.39 -15.75 -6.97
C VAL A 794 37.47 -14.77 -7.44
N LEU A 795 37.56 -13.58 -6.83
CA LEU A 795 38.43 -12.51 -7.37
C LEU A 795 39.88 -12.57 -6.84
N GLY A 796 40.16 -13.34 -5.79
CA GLY A 796 41.47 -13.38 -5.15
C GLY A 796 41.97 -11.99 -4.77
N ASN A 797 43.16 -11.63 -5.26
CA ASN A 797 43.77 -10.31 -5.04
C ASN A 797 42.97 -9.14 -5.64
N LEU A 798 42.06 -9.37 -6.59
CA LEU A 798 41.20 -8.31 -7.16
C LEU A 798 40.02 -7.95 -6.24
N ALA A 799 39.72 -8.74 -5.21
CA ALA A 799 38.58 -8.53 -4.30
C ALA A 799 38.63 -7.19 -3.55
N THR A 800 39.83 -6.64 -3.32
CA THR A 800 40.07 -5.35 -2.67
C THR A 800 39.93 -4.15 -3.61
N VAL A 801 40.04 -4.36 -4.93
CA VAL A 801 40.04 -3.30 -5.96
C VAL A 801 38.69 -3.19 -6.68
N VAL A 802 38.00 -4.32 -6.87
CA VAL A 802 36.65 -4.33 -7.48
C VAL A 802 35.64 -3.87 -6.44
N ALA A 803 35.34 -2.58 -6.39
CA ALA A 803 34.22 -2.03 -5.60
C ALA A 803 32.84 -2.34 -6.20
N GLU A 804 32.78 -2.65 -7.50
CA GLU A 804 31.56 -2.92 -8.25
C GLU A 804 30.88 -4.25 -7.89
N ASN A 805 29.58 -4.33 -8.16
CA ASN A 805 28.70 -5.46 -7.83
C ASN A 805 27.57 -5.63 -8.88
N GLY A 806 26.72 -6.63 -8.72
CA GLY A 806 25.67 -6.98 -9.70
C GLY A 806 24.70 -5.86 -10.06
N HIS A 807 24.33 -4.98 -9.12
CA HIS A 807 23.49 -3.82 -9.47
C HIS A 807 24.24 -2.85 -10.37
N SER A 808 25.51 -2.53 -10.07
CA SER A 808 26.33 -1.66 -10.92
C SER A 808 26.58 -2.22 -12.32
N TYR A 809 26.60 -3.56 -12.48
CA TYR A 809 26.70 -4.22 -13.79
C TYR A 809 25.38 -4.15 -14.57
N HIS A 810 24.23 -4.34 -13.90
CA HIS A 810 22.91 -4.12 -14.49
C HIS A 810 22.72 -2.67 -14.96
N VAL A 811 23.16 -1.66 -14.19
CA VAL A 811 23.14 -0.24 -14.60
C VAL A 811 23.86 -0.02 -15.93
N LYS A 812 25.10 -0.51 -16.08
CA LYS A 812 25.88 -0.39 -17.32
C LYS A 812 25.15 -1.02 -18.51
N TYR A 813 24.55 -2.19 -18.30
CA TYR A 813 23.78 -2.90 -19.32
C TYR A 813 22.51 -2.15 -19.74
N LEU A 814 21.73 -1.68 -18.76
CA LEU A 814 20.48 -0.98 -18.99
C LEU A 814 20.73 0.36 -19.69
N ILE A 815 21.62 1.22 -19.17
CA ILE A 815 21.96 2.51 -19.81
C ILE A 815 22.49 2.31 -21.24
N ALA A 816 23.41 1.36 -21.45
CA ALA A 816 23.98 1.12 -22.78
C ALA A 816 22.98 0.51 -23.78
N THR A 817 21.98 -0.25 -23.33
CA THR A 817 20.91 -0.76 -24.21
C THR A 817 19.79 0.26 -24.44
N GLU A 818 19.39 1.03 -23.42
CA GLU A 818 18.47 2.16 -23.53
C GLU A 818 18.98 3.17 -24.58
N ILE A 819 20.22 3.66 -24.44
CA ILE A 819 20.83 4.60 -25.40
C ILE A 819 20.97 3.98 -26.80
N ARG A 820 21.36 2.71 -26.90
CA ARG A 820 21.45 2.04 -28.22
C ARG A 820 20.08 1.99 -28.91
N ASN A 821 18.99 1.82 -28.15
CA ASN A 821 17.64 1.78 -28.72
C ASN A 821 17.16 3.20 -29.14
N ILE A 822 17.54 4.25 -28.38
CA ILE A 822 17.38 5.66 -28.78
C ILE A 822 18.12 5.93 -30.10
N ARG A 823 19.42 5.64 -30.18
CA ARG A 823 20.28 5.86 -31.37
C ARG A 823 19.77 5.16 -32.65
N TYR A 824 18.94 4.11 -32.53
CA TYR A 824 18.40 3.35 -33.67
C TYR A 824 16.87 3.34 -33.78
N SER A 825 16.16 4.24 -33.08
CA SER A 825 14.71 4.44 -33.20
C SER A 825 13.87 3.15 -33.02
N GLN A 826 14.19 2.38 -31.97
CA GLN A 826 13.41 1.21 -31.56
C GLN A 826 12.54 1.56 -30.36
N TYR A 827 11.27 1.15 -30.39
CA TYR A 827 10.29 1.44 -29.33
C TYR A 827 10.78 0.94 -27.97
N MET A 828 10.84 1.84 -26.98
CA MET A 828 11.22 1.53 -25.62
C MET A 828 9.97 1.31 -24.76
N PRO A 829 9.77 0.13 -24.15
CA PRO A 829 8.86 0.01 -23.02
C PRO A 829 9.45 0.76 -21.80
N PRO A 830 8.61 1.36 -20.93
CA PRO A 830 9.09 1.95 -19.70
C PRO A 830 9.42 0.85 -18.67
N GLU A 831 10.69 0.69 -18.34
CA GLU A 831 11.14 -0.21 -17.28
C GLU A 831 11.61 0.58 -16.04
N ASN A 832 11.09 0.17 -14.88
CA ASN A 832 11.49 0.69 -13.56
C ASN A 832 12.86 0.14 -13.12
N SER A 833 13.30 -0.98 -13.73
CA SER A 833 14.54 -1.72 -13.47
C SER A 833 15.76 -0.78 -13.40
N THR A 834 15.92 0.11 -14.39
CA THR A 834 17.07 1.03 -14.47
C THR A 834 17.20 1.91 -13.23
N GLN A 835 16.09 2.41 -12.68
CA GLN A 835 16.11 3.22 -11.46
C GLN A 835 16.46 2.39 -10.23
N TYR A 836 15.82 1.23 -10.05
CA TYR A 836 16.08 0.36 -8.91
C TYR A 836 17.54 -0.08 -8.86
N HIS A 837 18.10 -0.56 -9.98
CA HIS A 837 19.50 -0.95 -10.05
C HIS A 837 20.46 0.23 -9.79
N SER A 838 20.17 1.43 -10.28
CA SER A 838 21.00 2.61 -9.99
C SER A 838 20.96 2.99 -8.50
N GLN A 839 19.79 2.94 -7.85
CA GLN A 839 19.67 3.21 -6.40
C GLN A 839 20.37 2.14 -5.56
N GLN A 840 20.13 0.85 -5.86
CA GLN A 840 20.76 -0.26 -5.14
C GLN A 840 22.28 -0.30 -5.32
N SER A 841 22.79 0.08 -6.49
CA SER A 841 24.22 0.17 -6.77
C SER A 841 24.92 1.12 -5.80
N GLU A 842 24.38 2.32 -5.55
CA GLU A 842 24.97 3.25 -4.57
C GLU A 842 24.85 2.73 -3.13
N LEU A 843 23.69 2.17 -2.75
CA LEU A 843 23.43 1.59 -1.43
C LEU A 843 24.40 0.45 -1.08
N THR A 844 24.64 -0.46 -2.03
CA THR A 844 25.32 -1.75 -1.78
C THR A 844 26.80 -1.75 -2.13
N THR A 845 27.32 -0.70 -2.78
CA THR A 845 28.77 -0.51 -3.02
C THR A 845 29.38 0.64 -2.22
N GLY A 846 28.56 1.59 -1.74
CA GLY A 846 29.05 2.87 -1.21
C GLY A 846 29.74 3.75 -2.27
N GLN A 847 29.59 3.43 -3.57
CA GLN A 847 30.20 4.16 -4.67
C GLN A 847 29.16 4.86 -5.55
N SER A 848 29.58 6.02 -6.04
CA SER A 848 28.86 6.82 -7.02
C SER A 848 29.07 6.25 -8.43
N GLN A 849 28.01 6.25 -9.24
CA GLN A 849 28.06 5.87 -10.67
C GLN A 849 28.64 6.97 -11.58
N LEU A 850 28.96 8.15 -11.02
CA LEU A 850 29.45 9.31 -11.74
C LEU A 850 30.54 9.01 -12.80
N PRO A 851 31.58 8.18 -12.56
CA PRO A 851 32.63 7.94 -13.56
C PRO A 851 32.13 7.27 -14.85
N PHE A 852 31.03 6.52 -14.81
CA PHE A 852 30.40 5.97 -16.01
C PHE A 852 29.44 6.99 -16.65
N LEU A 853 28.66 7.70 -15.83
CA LEU A 853 27.68 8.70 -16.29
C LEU A 853 28.36 9.91 -16.96
N GLU A 854 29.55 10.33 -16.51
CA GLU A 854 30.37 11.36 -17.16
C GLU A 854 30.85 10.99 -18.57
N SER A 855 30.69 9.74 -19.00
CA SER A 855 30.99 9.29 -20.35
C SER A 855 29.77 9.20 -21.27
N VAL A 856 28.59 9.54 -20.77
CA VAL A 856 27.34 9.63 -21.54
C VAL A 856 27.20 11.05 -22.11
N PRO A 857 26.89 11.23 -23.41
CA PRO A 857 26.57 12.54 -23.98
C PRO A 857 25.45 13.27 -23.21
N GLN A 858 25.59 14.58 -23.05
CA GLN A 858 24.69 15.39 -22.20
C GLN A 858 23.23 15.29 -22.63
N ASP A 859 22.98 15.30 -23.93
CA ASP A 859 21.67 15.15 -24.58
C ASP A 859 21.09 13.74 -24.38
N GLU A 860 21.88 12.69 -24.61
CA GLU A 860 21.44 11.31 -24.39
C GLU A 860 21.09 11.03 -22.92
N LEU A 861 21.92 11.52 -21.98
CA LEU A 861 21.65 11.37 -20.55
C LEU A 861 20.39 12.15 -20.12
N TYR A 862 20.13 13.31 -20.71
CA TYR A 862 18.92 14.11 -20.46
C TYR A 862 17.65 13.41 -20.97
N ILE A 863 17.72 12.71 -22.11
CA ILE A 863 16.61 11.88 -22.61
C ILE A 863 16.31 10.72 -21.64
N LEU A 864 17.35 10.04 -21.12
CA LEU A 864 17.16 9.01 -20.09
C LEU A 864 16.55 9.56 -18.79
N ALA A 865 16.93 10.79 -18.41
CA ALA A 865 16.49 11.47 -17.19
C ALA A 865 15.08 12.08 -17.25
N THR A 866 14.45 12.09 -18.43
CA THR A 866 13.11 12.67 -18.63
C THR A 866 12.09 11.65 -19.14
N LYS A 867 12.54 10.62 -19.88
CA LYS A 867 11.78 9.50 -20.47
C LYS A 867 10.51 9.85 -21.28
N THR A 868 10.19 11.14 -21.40
CA THR A 868 9.00 11.71 -22.01
C THR A 868 9.38 13.06 -22.64
N ASN A 869 9.09 13.23 -23.94
CA ASN A 869 9.63 14.35 -24.74
C ASN A 869 8.91 15.70 -24.51
N TYR A 870 8.55 16.03 -23.26
CA TYR A 870 7.89 17.31 -22.94
C TYR A 870 8.83 18.51 -23.00
N PHE A 871 10.13 18.31 -22.74
CA PHE A 871 11.13 19.39 -22.72
C PHE A 871 12.43 18.94 -23.41
N PRO A 872 12.98 19.71 -24.37
CA PRO A 872 14.28 19.41 -24.96
C PRO A 872 15.42 19.68 -23.96
N PRO A 873 16.60 19.06 -24.12
CA PRO A 873 17.79 19.41 -23.35
C PRO A 873 18.20 20.87 -23.60
N HIS A 874 18.50 21.60 -22.53
CA HIS A 874 19.10 22.94 -22.59
C HIS A 874 20.61 22.83 -22.35
N PRO A 875 21.49 23.49 -23.13
CA PRO A 875 22.94 23.35 -22.98
C PRO A 875 23.43 23.74 -21.59
N ASP A 876 22.90 24.82 -21.01
CA ASP A 876 23.26 25.32 -19.68
C ASP A 876 22.60 24.57 -18.52
N VAL A 877 21.80 23.53 -18.78
CA VAL A 877 21.23 22.65 -17.74
C VAL A 877 22.07 21.36 -17.68
N PRO A 878 22.79 21.11 -16.57
CA PRO A 878 23.67 19.95 -16.46
C PRO A 878 22.85 18.66 -16.32
N SER A 879 23.02 17.72 -17.25
CA SER A 879 22.19 16.51 -17.30
C SER A 879 22.46 15.51 -16.17
N ILE A 880 23.65 15.53 -15.56
CA ILE A 880 23.98 14.62 -14.45
C ILE A 880 23.12 14.91 -13.20
N PRO A 881 22.97 16.16 -12.71
CA PRO A 881 21.96 16.49 -11.70
C PRO A 881 20.52 16.11 -12.08
N VAL A 882 20.10 16.30 -13.34
CA VAL A 882 18.73 15.95 -13.79
C VAL A 882 18.52 14.42 -13.70
N TYR A 883 19.50 13.64 -14.18
CA TYR A 883 19.51 12.17 -14.12
C TYR A 883 19.59 11.65 -12.68
N ALA A 884 20.49 12.21 -11.88
CA ALA A 884 20.66 11.83 -10.49
C ALA A 884 19.40 12.14 -9.67
N SER A 885 18.73 13.26 -9.92
CA SER A 885 17.47 13.62 -9.26
C SER A 885 16.33 12.67 -9.66
N PHE A 886 16.14 12.42 -10.96
CA PHE A 886 15.13 11.49 -11.47
C PHE A 886 15.31 10.05 -10.95
N HIS A 887 16.56 9.60 -10.80
CA HIS A 887 16.87 8.26 -10.30
C HIS A 887 17.16 8.18 -8.80
N GLY A 888 17.18 9.27 -8.04
CA GLY A 888 17.45 9.26 -6.59
C GLY A 888 18.90 8.90 -6.20
N LEU A 889 19.88 9.36 -6.96
CA LEU A 889 21.30 8.99 -6.84
C LEU A 889 22.10 10.02 -6.03
N ALA A 890 21.96 9.95 -4.70
CA ALA A 890 22.55 10.90 -3.76
C ALA A 890 24.09 10.97 -3.83
N LEU A 891 24.79 9.85 -3.99
CA LEU A 891 26.27 9.86 -4.07
C LEU A 891 26.75 10.37 -5.44
N CYS A 892 25.99 10.14 -6.51
CA CYS A 892 26.20 10.74 -7.82
C CYS A 892 26.04 12.26 -7.79
N LEU A 893 24.92 12.75 -7.25
CA LEU A 893 24.67 14.18 -7.12
C LEU A 893 25.74 14.86 -6.27
N LYS A 894 26.07 14.28 -5.10
CA LYS A 894 27.09 14.81 -4.20
C LYS A 894 28.47 14.90 -4.85
N ARG A 895 29.00 13.81 -5.42
CA ARG A 895 30.32 13.84 -6.09
C ARG A 895 30.35 14.75 -7.31
N TRP A 896 29.22 14.93 -7.99
CA TRP A 896 29.15 15.89 -9.11
C TRP A 896 29.24 17.33 -8.61
N LEU A 897 28.55 17.68 -7.52
CA LEU A 897 28.61 19.03 -6.92
C LEU A 897 29.98 19.32 -6.30
N GLU A 898 30.59 18.35 -5.61
CA GLU A 898 31.98 18.44 -5.10
C GLU A 898 33.01 18.72 -6.22
N LYS A 899 32.73 18.28 -7.44
CA LYS A 899 33.56 18.49 -8.64
C LYS A 899 33.19 19.75 -9.45
N ASN A 900 31.95 20.22 -9.35
CA ASN A 900 31.38 21.32 -10.14
C ASN A 900 30.72 22.37 -9.21
N PRO A 901 31.49 23.02 -8.31
CA PRO A 901 30.95 23.99 -7.37
C PRO A 901 30.36 25.21 -8.08
N SER A 902 29.31 25.78 -7.50
CA SER A 902 28.55 26.94 -8.02
C SER A 902 27.85 26.75 -9.37
N THR A 903 28.00 25.61 -10.07
CA THR A 903 27.40 25.42 -11.41
C THR A 903 25.87 25.52 -11.41
N LEU A 904 25.18 25.13 -10.33
CA LEU A 904 23.72 25.28 -10.22
C LEU A 904 23.28 26.74 -10.03
N GLY A 905 24.06 27.54 -9.31
CA GLY A 905 23.81 28.98 -9.14
C GLY A 905 24.19 29.83 -10.35
N ASN A 906 24.99 29.27 -11.27
CA ASN A 906 25.39 29.92 -12.53
C ASN A 906 24.44 29.61 -13.71
N ILE A 907 23.33 28.91 -13.50
CA ILE A 907 22.34 28.63 -14.56
C ILE A 907 21.74 29.97 -15.04
N PRO A 908 21.80 30.31 -16.35
CA PRO A 908 21.40 31.63 -16.85
C PRO A 908 19.95 32.03 -16.52
N ALA A 909 19.72 33.33 -16.34
CA ALA A 909 18.43 33.86 -15.93
C ALA A 909 17.30 33.59 -16.94
N GLU A 910 17.67 33.37 -18.21
CA GLU A 910 16.82 33.05 -19.35
C GLU A 910 16.35 31.58 -19.34
N VAL A 911 17.05 30.69 -18.62
CA VAL A 911 16.65 29.28 -18.48
C VAL A 911 15.35 29.22 -17.69
N SER A 912 14.29 28.88 -18.41
CA SER A 912 12.90 28.97 -17.94
C SER A 912 12.35 27.68 -17.32
N TYR A 913 13.13 26.60 -17.33
CA TYR A 913 12.74 25.30 -16.81
C TYR A 913 13.97 24.46 -16.41
N CYS A 914 14.06 24.05 -15.15
CA CYS A 914 15.10 23.13 -14.66
C CYS A 914 14.48 22.18 -13.60
N PRO A 915 14.04 20.96 -13.97
CA PRO A 915 13.12 20.15 -13.17
C PRO A 915 13.83 19.29 -12.11
N LEU A 916 14.79 19.84 -11.37
CA LEU A 916 15.58 19.04 -10.42
C LEU A 916 14.73 18.57 -9.22
N LEU A 917 13.92 19.45 -8.64
CA LEU A 917 13.05 19.11 -7.52
C LEU A 917 11.79 18.38 -8.01
N TYR A 918 11.24 18.75 -9.16
CA TYR A 918 10.12 18.04 -9.77
C TYR A 918 10.49 16.59 -10.13
N ASN A 919 11.69 16.35 -10.68
CA ASN A 919 12.13 14.99 -10.96
C ASN A 919 12.32 14.17 -9.67
N LEU A 920 12.87 14.79 -8.62
CA LEU A 920 13.14 14.14 -7.34
C LEU A 920 11.86 13.71 -6.59
N PHE A 921 10.80 14.52 -6.65
CA PHE A 921 9.57 14.27 -5.90
C PHE A 921 8.37 13.75 -6.72
N PHE A 922 8.31 14.02 -8.04
CA PHE A 922 7.12 13.73 -8.85
C PHE A 922 7.36 12.91 -10.13
N ALA A 923 8.52 13.01 -10.78
CA ALA A 923 8.79 12.25 -12.02
C ALA A 923 9.54 10.92 -11.79
N GLY A 924 10.41 10.85 -10.77
CA GLY A 924 11.11 9.62 -10.40
C GLY A 924 10.16 8.55 -9.85
N GLY A 925 10.41 7.29 -10.20
CA GLY A 925 9.63 6.14 -9.75
C GLY A 925 9.62 6.04 -8.22
N GLN A 926 8.43 6.09 -7.63
CA GLN A 926 8.23 6.44 -6.22
C GLN A 926 8.57 5.34 -5.20
N GLU A 927 9.17 4.22 -5.60
CA GLU A 927 9.02 2.94 -4.92
C GLU A 927 9.49 2.88 -3.44
N ARG A 928 10.73 3.28 -3.09
CA ARG A 928 11.36 2.79 -1.82
C ARG A 928 12.29 3.74 -1.00
N PHE A 929 12.58 4.99 -1.37
CA PHE A 929 13.68 5.77 -0.74
C PHE A 929 13.38 7.23 -0.35
N GLN A 930 12.36 7.45 0.48
CA GLN A 930 11.85 8.78 0.85
C GLN A 930 12.87 9.67 1.58
N GLU A 931 13.57 9.14 2.59
CA GLU A 931 14.52 9.92 3.43
C GLU A 931 15.61 10.60 2.61
N ARG A 932 16.10 9.92 1.57
CA ARG A 932 17.15 10.40 0.66
C ARG A 932 16.70 11.55 -0.21
N TYR A 933 15.41 11.67 -0.52
CA TYR A 933 14.91 12.77 -1.35
C TYR A 933 14.97 14.09 -0.59
N MET A 934 14.81 14.09 0.74
CA MET A 934 15.04 15.29 1.56
C MET A 934 16.54 15.67 1.63
N GLU A 935 17.44 14.68 1.79
CA GLU A 935 18.89 14.90 1.73
C GLU A 935 19.30 15.51 0.38
N MET A 936 18.81 14.95 -0.72
CA MET A 936 19.11 15.42 -2.08
C MET A 936 18.49 16.80 -2.38
N ALA A 937 17.28 17.08 -1.92
CA ALA A 937 16.65 18.40 -2.06
C ALA A 937 17.48 19.47 -1.36
N LYS A 938 17.86 19.22 -0.10
CA LYS A 938 18.76 20.10 0.64
C LYS A 938 20.12 20.25 -0.07
N LEU A 939 20.71 19.15 -0.54
CA LEU A 939 22.00 19.16 -1.24
C LEU A 939 21.99 20.03 -2.51
N LEU A 940 20.87 20.08 -3.26
CA LEU A 940 20.70 20.99 -4.40
C LEU A 940 20.68 22.47 -3.94
N LEU A 941 19.87 22.78 -2.94
CA LEU A 941 19.63 24.14 -2.44
C LEU A 941 20.87 24.72 -1.72
N ASP A 942 21.50 23.94 -0.85
CA ASP A 942 22.77 24.26 -0.16
C ASP A 942 23.91 24.56 -1.16
N ASN A 943 23.84 24.04 -2.40
CA ASN A 943 24.80 24.28 -3.49
C ASN A 943 24.32 25.33 -4.52
N GLY A 944 23.34 26.15 -4.15
CA GLY A 944 22.93 27.34 -4.90
C GLY A 944 21.92 27.11 -6.02
N PHE A 945 21.17 26.00 -6.01
CA PHE A 945 20.02 25.85 -6.91
C PHE A 945 18.89 26.82 -6.52
N ASP A 946 18.51 27.70 -7.45
CA ASP A 946 17.34 28.57 -7.33
C ASP A 946 16.04 27.75 -7.56
N PRO A 947 15.21 27.50 -6.52
CA PRO A 947 14.01 26.66 -6.66
C PRO A 947 12.98 27.25 -7.64
N ASN A 948 13.01 28.57 -7.90
CA ASN A 948 12.12 29.23 -8.86
C ASN A 948 12.38 28.83 -10.33
N ARG A 949 13.52 28.16 -10.61
CA ARG A 949 13.81 27.53 -11.91
C ARG A 949 12.91 26.33 -12.17
N ASP A 950 12.39 25.70 -11.12
CA ASP A 950 11.51 24.54 -11.20
C ASP A 950 10.04 24.95 -11.11
N ARG A 951 9.58 25.65 -12.17
CA ARG A 951 8.26 26.33 -12.19
C ARG A 951 7.05 25.44 -11.93
N ASP A 952 7.16 24.15 -12.19
CA ASP A 952 6.09 23.19 -11.96
C ASP A 952 6.10 22.59 -10.55
N PHE A 953 7.28 22.50 -9.91
CA PHE A 953 7.49 21.86 -8.61
C PHE A 953 6.65 22.46 -7.49
N PHE A 954 6.72 23.77 -7.24
CA PHE A 954 6.09 24.34 -6.04
C PHE A 954 4.55 24.20 -6.05
N HIS A 955 3.93 24.37 -7.22
CA HIS A 955 2.50 24.11 -7.40
C HIS A 955 2.15 22.62 -7.35
N ALA A 956 3.00 21.74 -7.86
CA ALA A 956 2.81 20.30 -7.74
C ALA A 956 2.89 19.84 -6.28
N LEU A 957 3.81 20.40 -5.49
CA LEU A 957 3.94 20.17 -4.06
C LEU A 957 2.71 20.63 -3.28
N VAL A 958 2.23 21.86 -3.53
CA VAL A 958 1.01 22.38 -2.89
C VAL A 958 -0.23 21.57 -3.27
N THR A 959 -0.37 21.19 -4.54
CA THR A 959 -1.46 20.30 -5.00
C THR A 959 -1.34 18.91 -4.36
N ARG A 960 -0.13 18.38 -4.20
CA ARG A 960 0.07 17.06 -3.58
C ARG A 960 -0.25 17.02 -2.10
N ILE A 961 0.09 18.10 -1.38
CA ILE A 961 -0.28 18.31 0.02
C ILE A 961 -1.80 18.47 0.14
N TRP A 962 -2.45 19.12 -0.84
CA TRP A 962 -3.92 19.15 -0.94
C TRP A 962 -4.51 17.74 -1.08
N ASP A 963 -4.12 16.98 -2.11
CA ASP A 963 -4.68 15.65 -2.41
C ASP A 963 -4.55 14.71 -1.20
N LEU A 964 -3.37 14.65 -0.59
CA LEU A 964 -3.08 13.82 0.60
C LEU A 964 -3.77 14.32 1.89
N SER A 965 -4.25 15.56 1.93
CA SER A 965 -5.07 16.08 3.04
C SER A 965 -6.56 15.75 2.91
N VAL A 966 -6.99 15.23 1.74
CA VAL A 966 -8.38 14.87 1.44
C VAL A 966 -8.53 13.35 1.31
N GLU A 967 -7.70 12.68 0.51
CA GLU A 967 -7.78 11.24 0.22
C GLU A 967 -6.90 10.38 1.16
N ALA A 968 -7.07 10.55 2.47
CA ALA A 968 -6.22 9.95 3.50
C ALA A 968 -6.22 8.40 3.57
N ASP A 969 -7.17 7.72 2.91
CA ASP A 969 -7.45 6.29 3.08
C ASP A 969 -7.26 5.41 1.82
N GLU A 970 -7.13 5.94 0.59
CA GLU A 970 -7.20 5.12 -0.65
C GLU A 970 -5.98 5.12 -1.60
N VAL A 971 -5.09 6.12 -1.58
CA VAL A 971 -3.90 6.08 -2.45
C VAL A 971 -2.74 5.41 -1.69
N GLY A 972 -2.08 4.43 -2.34
CA GLY A 972 -0.89 3.73 -1.84
C GLY A 972 0.37 4.60 -1.85
N ASP A 973 0.26 5.79 -1.27
CA ASP A 973 1.22 6.87 -1.39
C ASP A 973 2.37 6.76 -0.41
N ARG A 974 3.54 7.22 -0.85
CA ARG A 974 4.80 6.79 -0.25
C ARG A 974 5.46 7.89 0.55
N ILE A 975 5.41 9.15 0.11
CA ILE A 975 6.03 10.26 0.84
C ILE A 975 5.07 10.78 1.92
N PRO A 976 5.43 10.77 3.21
CA PRO A 976 4.55 11.26 4.27
C PRO A 976 4.22 12.75 4.13
N LEU A 977 2.99 13.12 4.49
CA LEU A 977 2.51 14.52 4.50
C LEU A 977 3.46 15.45 5.27
N SER A 978 4.02 14.99 6.40
CA SER A 978 5.00 15.73 7.19
C SER A 978 6.30 16.05 6.43
N ALA A 979 6.78 15.13 5.59
CA ALA A 979 7.97 15.35 4.76
C ALA A 979 7.69 16.34 3.62
N LEU A 980 6.47 16.36 3.08
CA LEU A 980 6.06 17.37 2.10
C LEU A 980 5.91 18.76 2.73
N CYS A 981 5.41 18.86 3.97
CA CYS A 981 5.39 20.14 4.71
C CYS A 981 6.81 20.65 5.01
N GLN A 982 7.72 19.78 5.50
CA GLN A 982 9.14 20.12 5.69
C GLN A 982 9.81 20.55 4.38
N LEU A 983 9.41 19.98 3.24
CA LEU A 983 9.92 20.38 1.93
C LEU A 983 9.45 21.80 1.54
N VAL A 984 8.22 22.19 1.87
CA VAL A 984 7.74 23.57 1.67
C VAL A 984 8.55 24.55 2.53
N GLU A 985 8.73 24.25 3.82
CA GLU A 985 9.57 25.06 4.73
C GLU A 985 11.00 25.21 4.18
N LEU A 986 11.59 24.11 3.71
CA LEU A 986 12.94 24.07 3.15
C LEU A 986 13.09 24.91 1.87
N VAL A 987 12.15 24.86 0.92
CA VAL A 987 12.30 25.66 -0.31
C VAL A 987 11.99 27.14 -0.09
N LEU A 988 11.05 27.46 0.83
CA LEU A 988 10.78 28.84 1.23
C LEU A 988 11.98 29.46 1.95
N SER A 989 12.70 28.71 2.79
CA SER A 989 13.94 29.19 3.42
C SER A 989 15.09 29.40 2.41
N HIS A 990 14.99 28.82 1.22
CA HIS A 990 15.93 28.99 0.10
C HIS A 990 15.40 29.91 -1.02
N GLY A 991 14.43 30.77 -0.71
CA GLY A 991 14.01 31.85 -1.61
C GLY A 991 13.02 31.44 -2.72
N GLN A 992 12.31 30.33 -2.56
CA GLN A 992 11.12 30.06 -3.38
C GLN A 992 10.09 31.19 -3.22
N ASP A 993 9.70 31.83 -4.32
CA ASP A 993 8.62 32.82 -4.33
C ASP A 993 7.27 32.12 -4.07
N PRO A 994 6.55 32.44 -2.98
CA PRO A 994 5.23 31.86 -2.74
C PRO A 994 4.15 32.45 -3.66
N ASN A 995 4.45 33.54 -4.37
CA ASN A 995 3.57 34.23 -5.32
C ASN A 995 3.73 33.73 -6.77
N ILE A 996 4.56 32.70 -6.99
CA ILE A 996 4.80 32.15 -8.32
C ILE A 996 3.47 31.73 -9.00
N PHE A 997 3.24 32.24 -10.22
CA PHE A 997 2.02 31.96 -10.98
C PHE A 997 2.18 30.73 -11.87
N LYS A 998 1.20 29.81 -11.82
CA LYS A 998 1.07 28.68 -12.76
C LYS A 998 -0.20 28.78 -13.58
N ARG A 999 -0.13 28.32 -14.83
CA ARG A 999 -1.25 28.30 -15.78
C ARG A 999 -1.98 26.98 -15.75
N PHE A 1000 -3.27 27.00 -15.42
CA PHE A 1000 -4.13 25.82 -15.39
C PHE A 1000 -4.89 25.65 -16.72
N GLY A 1001 -4.11 25.43 -17.79
CA GLY A 1001 -4.62 25.22 -19.15
C GLY A 1001 -5.40 26.41 -19.70
N ALA A 1002 -6.70 26.21 -19.93
CA ALA A 1002 -7.63 27.23 -20.40
C ALA A 1002 -8.30 28.03 -19.26
N ARG A 1003 -8.11 27.65 -17.99
CA ARG A 1003 -8.86 28.22 -16.84
C ARG A 1003 -8.30 29.55 -16.31
N GLY A 1004 -7.06 29.88 -16.68
CA GLY A 1004 -6.34 31.08 -16.26
C GLY A 1004 -4.98 30.78 -15.61
N GLU A 1005 -4.42 31.77 -14.94
CA GLU A 1005 -3.20 31.64 -14.11
C GLU A 1005 -3.50 32.08 -12.69
N THR A 1006 -2.91 31.41 -11.70
CA THR A 1006 -3.08 31.75 -10.26
C THR A 1006 -1.82 31.40 -9.45
N THR A 1007 -1.73 31.89 -8.22
CA THR A 1007 -0.63 31.59 -7.29
C THR A 1007 -0.92 30.34 -6.46
N ALA A 1008 0.12 29.75 -5.87
CA ALA A 1008 -0.01 28.55 -5.04
C ALA A 1008 -0.93 28.74 -3.82
N LEU A 1009 -1.01 29.97 -3.28
CA LEU A 1009 -1.90 30.33 -2.18
C LEU A 1009 -3.39 30.08 -2.52
N ALA A 1010 -3.78 30.22 -3.79
CA ALA A 1010 -5.16 30.00 -4.24
C ALA A 1010 -5.57 28.52 -4.32
N THR A 1011 -4.60 27.60 -4.18
CA THR A 1011 -4.77 26.15 -4.38
C THR A 1011 -4.33 25.34 -3.16
N ALA A 1012 -4.07 25.99 -2.01
CA ALA A 1012 -3.51 25.39 -0.82
C ALA A 1012 -4.59 24.95 0.21
N PRO A 1013 -4.35 23.87 0.98
CA PRO A 1013 -5.18 23.54 2.13
C PRO A 1013 -5.05 24.60 3.25
N PRO A 1014 -6.03 24.74 4.16
CA PRO A 1014 -6.11 25.89 5.09
C PRO A 1014 -4.88 26.05 5.99
N VAL A 1015 -4.29 24.94 6.44
CA VAL A 1015 -3.04 24.93 7.23
C VAL A 1015 -1.88 25.50 6.41
N LEU A 1016 -1.71 25.03 5.17
CA LEU A 1016 -0.61 25.46 4.30
C LEU A 1016 -0.79 26.89 3.80
N ALA A 1017 -2.03 27.30 3.47
CA ALA A 1017 -2.35 28.68 3.10
C ALA A 1017 -1.93 29.67 4.20
N SER A 1018 -2.17 29.30 5.47
CA SER A 1018 -1.75 30.09 6.64
C SER A 1018 -0.23 30.20 6.76
N GLU A 1019 0.53 29.16 6.37
CA GLU A 1019 2.00 29.18 6.39
C GLU A 1019 2.59 29.99 5.23
N LEU A 1020 2.06 29.82 4.02
CA LEU A 1020 2.46 30.59 2.84
C LEU A 1020 2.34 32.10 3.08
N ILE A 1021 1.27 32.55 3.76
CA ILE A 1021 1.07 33.96 4.12
C ILE A 1021 2.14 34.48 5.08
N LYS A 1022 2.58 33.70 6.09
CA LYS A 1022 3.70 34.10 6.97
C LYS A 1022 5.01 34.25 6.19
N HIS A 1023 5.20 33.43 5.17
CA HIS A 1023 6.37 33.46 4.28
C HIS A 1023 6.24 34.47 3.12
N GLY A 1024 5.24 35.35 3.12
CA GLY A 1024 5.14 36.47 2.18
C GLY A 1024 4.27 36.20 0.94
N ALA A 1025 3.37 35.22 0.98
CA ALA A 1025 2.31 35.09 -0.02
C ALA A 1025 1.31 36.25 0.11
N ASP A 1026 1.20 37.08 -0.93
CA ASP A 1026 0.27 38.21 -0.98
C ASP A 1026 -1.14 37.73 -1.37
N PRO A 1027 -2.16 37.86 -0.49
CA PRO A 1027 -3.54 37.49 -0.81
C PRO A 1027 -4.18 38.41 -1.87
N ASN A 1028 -3.50 39.49 -2.28
CA ASN A 1028 -3.89 40.40 -3.35
C ASN A 1028 -3.08 40.23 -4.64
N CYS A 1029 -2.22 39.22 -4.75
CA CYS A 1029 -1.38 39.07 -5.94
C CYS A 1029 -2.21 38.66 -7.17
N TYR A 1030 -2.27 39.50 -8.21
CA TYR A 1030 -2.92 39.17 -9.48
C TYR A 1030 -2.19 39.79 -10.69
N LYS A 1031 -2.29 39.14 -11.85
CA LYS A 1031 -1.86 39.69 -13.15
C LYS A 1031 -2.98 40.50 -13.79
N THR A 1032 -2.64 41.34 -14.78
CA THR A 1032 -3.61 42.20 -15.50
C THR A 1032 -4.77 41.47 -16.20
N ALA A 1033 -4.67 40.16 -16.40
CA ALA A 1033 -5.73 39.28 -16.90
C ALA A 1033 -5.96 38.04 -15.99
N GLY A 1034 -5.62 38.15 -14.70
CA GLY A 1034 -5.77 37.09 -13.71
C GLY A 1034 -6.61 37.52 -12.50
N ASP A 1035 -7.07 36.51 -11.77
CA ASP A 1035 -7.80 36.67 -10.51
C ASP A 1035 -6.81 36.85 -9.36
N SER A 1036 -7.27 37.44 -8.24
CA SER A 1036 -6.58 37.31 -6.95
C SER A 1036 -6.87 35.94 -6.33
N PRO A 1037 -6.06 35.46 -5.36
CA PRO A 1037 -6.35 34.22 -4.64
C PRO A 1037 -7.79 34.14 -4.09
N LEU A 1038 -8.33 35.25 -3.59
CA LEU A 1038 -9.71 35.33 -3.10
C LEU A 1038 -10.73 35.14 -4.24
N SER A 1039 -10.57 35.85 -5.35
CA SER A 1039 -11.46 35.77 -6.52
C SER A 1039 -11.44 34.36 -7.13
N TRP A 1040 -10.26 33.73 -7.21
CA TRP A 1040 -10.08 32.36 -7.68
C TRP A 1040 -10.80 31.32 -6.80
N VAL A 1041 -10.63 31.39 -5.47
CA VAL A 1041 -11.29 30.46 -4.52
C VAL A 1041 -12.83 30.61 -4.55
N MET A 1042 -13.34 31.81 -4.88
CA MET A 1042 -14.77 32.05 -5.05
C MET A 1042 -15.36 31.54 -6.38
N ARG A 1043 -14.58 31.00 -7.32
CA ARG A 1043 -15.11 30.44 -8.58
C ARG A 1043 -15.92 29.16 -8.31
N PRO A 1044 -17.23 29.09 -8.69
CA PRO A 1044 -18.05 27.89 -8.48
C PRO A 1044 -17.52 26.63 -9.18
N GLU A 1045 -16.84 26.84 -10.31
CA GLU A 1045 -16.25 25.80 -11.18
C GLU A 1045 -14.98 25.15 -10.60
N TYR A 1046 -14.40 25.71 -9.53
CA TYR A 1046 -13.12 25.27 -9.00
C TYR A 1046 -13.29 24.29 -7.83
N ILE A 1047 -13.08 23.00 -8.14
CA ILE A 1047 -12.74 21.95 -7.18
C ILE A 1047 -11.48 21.25 -7.73
N LEU A 1048 -10.51 20.99 -6.86
CA LEU A 1048 -9.37 20.12 -7.18
C LEU A 1048 -9.81 18.66 -7.06
N THR A 1049 -9.57 17.87 -8.12
CA THR A 1049 -9.95 16.45 -8.27
C THR A 1049 -11.46 16.17 -8.39
N SER A 1050 -11.83 14.90 -8.58
CA SER A 1050 -13.14 14.46 -9.08
C SER A 1050 -13.82 13.37 -8.22
N THR A 1051 -13.44 13.30 -6.95
CA THR A 1051 -13.68 12.18 -6.02
C THR A 1051 -14.44 12.67 -4.78
N THR A 1052 -15.69 13.12 -4.96
CA THR A 1052 -16.49 13.68 -3.85
C THR A 1052 -17.11 12.60 -2.97
N SER A 1053 -16.42 12.24 -1.89
CA SER A 1053 -17.01 11.54 -0.73
C SER A 1053 -16.47 12.08 0.60
N ILE A 1054 -17.36 12.67 1.40
CA ILE A 1054 -17.15 13.22 2.76
C ILE A 1054 -16.39 14.57 2.78
N GLY A 1055 -16.90 15.53 3.57
CA GLY A 1055 -16.29 16.86 3.76
C GLY A 1055 -16.55 17.81 2.58
N SER A 1056 -17.37 18.84 2.78
CA SER A 1056 -17.75 19.71 1.66
C SER A 1056 -16.58 20.57 1.16
N ALA A 1057 -16.43 20.72 -0.15
CA ALA A 1057 -15.50 21.70 -0.75
C ALA A 1057 -15.82 23.15 -0.31
N ASP A 1058 -17.03 23.36 0.21
CA ASP A 1058 -17.50 24.64 0.75
C ASP A 1058 -16.94 24.93 2.14
N GLU A 1059 -16.63 23.91 2.95
CA GLU A 1059 -15.88 24.07 4.21
C GLU A 1059 -14.46 24.60 3.93
N TRP A 1060 -13.78 24.03 2.93
CA TRP A 1060 -12.49 24.54 2.47
C TRP A 1060 -12.58 26.00 2.00
N ARG A 1061 -13.57 26.32 1.14
CA ARG A 1061 -13.78 27.70 0.68
C ARG A 1061 -14.02 28.63 1.85
N TYR A 1062 -14.88 28.27 2.81
CA TYR A 1062 -15.15 29.05 4.01
C TYR A 1062 -13.85 29.34 4.80
N GLN A 1063 -13.06 28.30 5.09
CA GLN A 1063 -11.81 28.44 5.84
C GLN A 1063 -10.77 29.30 5.09
N VAL A 1064 -10.53 29.05 3.80
CA VAL A 1064 -9.53 29.79 3.00
C VAL A 1064 -9.97 31.23 2.70
N ILE A 1065 -11.26 31.48 2.41
CA ILE A 1065 -11.79 32.85 2.33
C ILE A 1065 -11.57 33.58 3.66
N GLY A 1066 -11.83 32.93 4.80
CA GLY A 1066 -11.56 33.48 6.12
C GLY A 1066 -10.07 33.79 6.38
N ILE A 1067 -9.15 32.93 5.94
CA ILE A 1067 -7.70 33.13 6.03
C ILE A 1067 -7.26 34.31 5.15
N LEU A 1068 -7.63 34.32 3.86
CA LEU A 1068 -7.28 35.37 2.90
C LEU A 1068 -7.81 36.73 3.35
N LEU A 1069 -9.06 36.78 3.85
CA LEU A 1069 -9.62 38.00 4.41
C LEU A 1069 -8.86 38.44 5.66
N LYS A 1070 -8.55 37.57 6.62
CA LYS A 1070 -7.72 37.94 7.78
C LYS A 1070 -6.34 38.48 7.35
N ALA A 1071 -5.72 37.87 6.34
CA ALA A 1071 -4.38 38.22 5.85
C ALA A 1071 -4.29 39.54 5.06
N GLY A 1072 -5.37 40.02 4.44
CA GLY A 1072 -5.35 41.31 3.72
C GLY A 1072 -6.10 41.37 2.40
N ALA A 1073 -6.78 40.30 1.97
CA ALA A 1073 -7.47 40.27 0.68
C ALA A 1073 -8.50 41.40 0.51
N VAL A 1074 -8.44 42.07 -0.65
CA VAL A 1074 -9.37 43.11 -1.09
C VAL A 1074 -10.46 42.48 -1.97
N ILE A 1075 -11.72 42.69 -1.59
CA ILE A 1075 -12.88 42.27 -2.39
C ILE A 1075 -13.05 43.29 -3.54
N ARG A 1076 -12.68 42.88 -4.76
CA ARG A 1076 -12.80 43.73 -5.96
C ARG A 1076 -14.27 44.08 -6.22
N PRO A 1077 -14.59 45.19 -6.91
CA PRO A 1077 -15.98 45.58 -7.17
C PRO A 1077 -16.82 44.47 -7.81
N ASP A 1078 -16.22 43.73 -8.76
CA ASP A 1078 -16.85 42.66 -9.53
C ASP A 1078 -17.12 41.41 -8.66
N ASP A 1079 -16.21 41.10 -7.73
CA ASP A 1079 -16.32 39.96 -6.80
C ASP A 1079 -17.46 40.13 -5.78
N ARG A 1080 -17.96 41.36 -5.53
CA ARG A 1080 -18.91 41.66 -4.44
C ARG A 1080 -20.20 40.87 -4.52
N GLN A 1081 -20.67 40.54 -5.72
CA GLN A 1081 -21.87 39.72 -5.90
C GLN A 1081 -21.60 38.24 -5.59
N THR A 1082 -20.46 37.71 -6.06
CA THR A 1082 -20.00 36.35 -5.78
C THR A 1082 -19.74 36.16 -4.29
N MET A 1083 -19.12 37.14 -3.64
CA MET A 1083 -18.89 37.15 -2.19
C MET A 1083 -20.20 37.15 -1.40
N ARG A 1084 -21.21 37.93 -1.80
CA ARG A 1084 -22.55 37.86 -1.18
C ARG A 1084 -23.17 36.47 -1.32
N MET A 1085 -23.12 35.88 -2.52
CA MET A 1085 -23.63 34.53 -2.77
C MET A 1085 -22.96 33.48 -1.87
N TRP A 1086 -21.63 33.57 -1.68
CA TRP A 1086 -20.90 32.69 -0.78
C TRP A 1086 -21.28 32.90 0.69
N LEU A 1087 -21.36 34.15 1.15
CA LEU A 1087 -21.80 34.46 2.53
C LEU A 1087 -23.25 34.00 2.80
N GLU A 1088 -24.17 34.16 1.84
CA GLU A 1088 -25.54 33.64 1.94
C GLU A 1088 -25.59 32.10 1.96
N LYS A 1089 -24.75 31.43 1.15
CA LYS A 1089 -24.62 29.97 1.16
C LYS A 1089 -24.05 29.46 2.49
N PHE A 1090 -22.92 30.01 2.94
CA PHE A 1090 -22.31 29.63 4.21
C PHE A 1090 -23.25 29.85 5.41
N HIS A 1091 -24.07 30.91 5.39
CA HIS A 1091 -25.07 31.14 6.42
C HIS A 1091 -26.18 30.08 6.40
N THR A 1092 -26.62 29.68 5.19
CA THR A 1092 -27.63 28.63 4.99
C THR A 1092 -27.12 27.24 5.41
N GLU A 1093 -25.81 27.01 5.28
CA GLU A 1093 -25.12 25.76 5.65
C GLU A 1093 -24.64 25.74 7.12
N GLY A 1094 -24.84 26.82 7.88
CA GLY A 1094 -24.63 26.87 9.34
C GLY A 1094 -23.24 27.31 9.80
N TYR A 1095 -22.38 27.82 8.91
CA TYR A 1095 -21.07 28.36 9.28
C TYR A 1095 -21.20 29.73 9.98
N ASP A 1096 -20.22 30.13 10.80
CA ASP A 1096 -20.18 31.50 11.33
C ASP A 1096 -19.81 32.50 10.23
N VAL A 1097 -20.80 33.27 9.80
CA VAL A 1097 -20.64 34.34 8.80
C VAL A 1097 -20.46 35.70 9.47
N GLY A 1098 -20.70 35.83 10.78
CA GLY A 1098 -20.57 37.09 11.52
C GLY A 1098 -19.15 37.64 11.49
N SER A 1099 -18.17 36.81 11.83
CA SER A 1099 -16.76 37.21 11.79
C SER A 1099 -16.25 37.55 10.37
N LEU A 1100 -16.83 36.95 9.32
CA LEU A 1100 -16.53 37.33 7.93
C LEU A 1100 -17.16 38.67 7.54
N LEU A 1101 -18.41 38.91 7.95
CA LEU A 1101 -19.13 40.16 7.68
C LEU A 1101 -18.47 41.37 8.36
N GLU A 1102 -17.96 41.20 9.58
CA GLU A 1102 -17.18 42.24 10.27
C GLU A 1102 -15.91 42.62 9.49
N ILE A 1103 -15.15 41.63 8.99
CA ILE A 1103 -13.95 41.88 8.17
C ILE A 1103 -14.31 42.53 6.83
N CYS A 1104 -15.43 42.15 6.21
CA CYS A 1104 -15.94 42.80 4.99
C CYS A 1104 -16.32 44.27 5.26
N ALA A 1105 -17.05 44.54 6.34
CA ALA A 1105 -17.48 45.88 6.74
C ALA A 1105 -16.28 46.79 7.08
N ALA A 1106 -15.30 46.28 7.83
CA ALA A 1106 -14.05 46.97 8.15
C ALA A 1106 -13.21 47.34 6.92
N ARG A 1107 -13.46 46.70 5.76
CA ARG A 1107 -12.83 47.03 4.46
C ARG A 1107 -13.76 47.74 3.48
N GLY A 1108 -14.82 48.37 3.98
CA GLY A 1108 -15.76 49.16 3.16
C GLY A 1108 -16.62 48.34 2.21
N CYS A 1109 -16.72 47.02 2.42
CA CYS A 1109 -17.58 46.12 1.65
C CYS A 1109 -18.84 45.80 2.47
N GLN A 1110 -19.85 46.68 2.40
CA GLN A 1110 -21.15 46.38 3.00
C GLN A 1110 -21.87 45.28 2.22
N VAL A 1111 -21.93 44.09 2.83
CA VAL A 1111 -22.71 42.95 2.35
C VAL A 1111 -23.77 42.64 3.39
N SER A 1112 -25.04 42.85 3.05
CA SER A 1112 -26.18 42.43 3.88
C SER A 1112 -26.69 41.06 3.43
N LEU A 1113 -26.99 40.21 4.42
CA LEU A 1113 -27.74 38.96 4.23
C LEU A 1113 -29.25 39.28 4.14
N ARG A 1114 -30.00 38.47 3.39
CA ARG A 1114 -31.47 38.57 3.31
C ARG A 1114 -32.15 37.81 4.44
N ASN A 1115 -32.58 38.52 5.48
CA ASN A 1115 -33.51 37.97 6.48
C ASN A 1115 -34.80 37.46 5.80
N LYS A 1116 -35.10 36.18 5.95
CA LYS A 1116 -36.42 35.59 5.65
C LYS A 1116 -37.16 35.37 6.95
N GLU A 1117 -38.10 36.25 7.27
CA GLU A 1117 -39.13 35.95 8.26
C GLU A 1117 -40.07 34.84 7.74
N PRO A 1118 -40.60 33.98 8.62
CA PRO A 1118 -41.54 32.94 8.23
C PRO A 1118 -42.93 33.55 7.93
N GLN A 1119 -43.16 33.92 6.67
CA GLN A 1119 -44.45 34.44 6.23
C GLN A 1119 -45.56 33.40 6.42
N GLN A 1120 -46.59 33.78 7.19
CA GLN A 1120 -47.81 33.01 7.34
C GLN A 1120 -48.56 32.94 5.99
N PHE A 1121 -48.98 31.75 5.58
CA PHE A 1121 -49.79 31.57 4.38
C PHE A 1121 -51.21 32.09 4.58
N GLY A 1122 -51.49 33.31 4.13
CA GLY A 1122 -52.84 33.78 3.84
C GLY A 1122 -53.45 33.05 2.63
N PRO A 1123 -54.80 32.98 2.52
CA PRO A 1123 -55.48 32.22 1.47
C PRO A 1123 -55.31 32.82 0.07
N LEU A 1124 -55.23 31.94 -0.94
CA LEU A 1124 -55.07 32.29 -2.35
C LEU A 1124 -56.38 32.85 -2.96
N PRO A 1125 -56.34 34.00 -3.66
CA PRO A 1125 -57.36 34.36 -4.65
C PRO A 1125 -57.16 33.59 -5.99
N PRO A 1126 -58.15 33.60 -6.90
CA PRO A 1126 -58.17 32.66 -8.04
C PRO A 1126 -57.17 32.94 -9.16
N ARG A 1127 -56.90 31.91 -9.97
CA ARG A 1127 -56.25 32.04 -11.29
C ARG A 1127 -57.25 32.55 -12.33
N GLU A 1128 -56.83 33.49 -13.16
CA GLU A 1128 -57.40 33.66 -14.51
C GLU A 1128 -56.36 33.39 -15.60
N THR A 1129 -56.86 33.01 -16.76
CA THR A 1129 -56.15 32.35 -17.86
C THR A 1129 -55.34 33.31 -18.73
N TYR A 1130 -54.18 32.85 -19.21
CA TYR A 1130 -53.60 33.33 -20.47
C TYR A 1130 -53.31 32.17 -21.44
N ALA A 1131 -53.49 32.46 -22.73
CA ALA A 1131 -53.48 31.52 -23.85
C ALA A 1131 -52.34 31.91 -24.86
N PRO A 1132 -52.15 31.18 -25.99
CA PRO A 1132 -50.81 30.98 -26.56
C PRO A 1132 -50.21 32.15 -27.38
N PRO A 1133 -48.89 32.11 -27.68
CA PRO A 1133 -48.20 33.17 -28.43
C PRO A 1133 -48.50 33.14 -29.94
N ILE A 1134 -48.35 34.29 -30.59
CA ILE A 1134 -48.42 34.45 -32.05
C ILE A 1134 -47.04 34.90 -32.58
N SER A 1135 -46.61 34.25 -33.67
CA SER A 1135 -45.37 34.47 -34.38
C SER A 1135 -45.40 35.70 -35.30
N PHE A 1136 -44.24 36.32 -35.57
CA PHE A 1136 -44.01 37.00 -36.85
C PHE A 1136 -42.59 36.78 -37.38
N GLN A 1137 -42.49 36.54 -38.69
CA GLN A 1137 -41.29 36.62 -39.51
C GLN A 1137 -41.42 37.81 -40.47
N GLY A 1138 -40.30 38.35 -40.95
CA GLY A 1138 -40.28 39.33 -42.04
C GLY A 1138 -39.16 40.35 -41.88
N GLY A 1139 -38.13 40.27 -42.73
CA GLY A 1139 -37.02 41.24 -42.75
C GLY A 1139 -36.96 42.02 -44.06
N ARG A 1140 -35.90 42.85 -44.21
CA ARG A 1140 -35.56 43.69 -45.38
C ARG A 1140 -36.58 44.81 -45.67
N GLU A 1141 -36.22 45.91 -46.32
CA GLU A 1141 -34.93 46.52 -46.70
C GLU A 1141 -35.21 48.02 -46.93
N GLU A 1142 -34.25 48.92 -46.66
CA GLU A 1142 -33.90 50.03 -47.57
C GLU A 1142 -32.75 50.90 -47.02
N GLY A 1143 -32.20 51.77 -47.86
CA GLY A 1143 -31.11 52.69 -47.52
C GLY A 1143 -30.82 53.70 -48.63
N ARG A 1144 -29.70 54.43 -48.51
CA ARG A 1144 -29.37 55.71 -49.20
C ARG A 1144 -30.13 56.90 -48.56
N GLY A 1145 -29.53 58.02 -48.16
CA GLY A 1145 -28.10 58.38 -48.06
C GLY A 1145 -27.70 59.56 -48.97
N ARG A 1146 -26.86 60.48 -48.46
CA ARG A 1146 -26.14 61.52 -49.24
C ARG A 1146 -24.80 61.89 -48.59
N ARG A 1147 -23.82 62.23 -49.44
CA ARG A 1147 -22.55 62.89 -49.07
C ARG A 1147 -22.77 64.42 -48.94
N VAL A 1148 -21.79 65.25 -48.57
CA VAL A 1148 -20.75 65.78 -49.49
C VAL A 1148 -19.68 66.59 -48.72
N GLN A 1149 -18.39 66.24 -48.96
CA GLN A 1149 -17.13 67.03 -48.96
C GLN A 1149 -16.72 67.91 -47.73
N GLY A 1150 -15.40 68.08 -47.47
CA GLY A 1150 -14.22 67.53 -48.17
C GLY A 1150 -12.86 68.02 -47.64
N GLN A 1151 -11.78 67.81 -48.44
CA GLN A 1151 -10.33 68.06 -48.18
C GLN A 1151 -9.69 67.01 -47.22
N TYR A 1152 -8.63 66.23 -47.50
CA TYR A 1152 -7.49 66.23 -48.48
C TYR A 1152 -6.47 67.39 -48.29
N ILE A 1153 -5.14 67.24 -48.37
CA ILE A 1153 -4.24 66.41 -49.23
C ILE A 1153 -3.01 65.84 -48.41
N PRO A 1154 -1.90 65.23 -48.94
CA PRO A 1154 -1.19 64.11 -48.25
C PRO A 1154 0.36 64.14 -48.19
N ALA A 1155 0.99 63.06 -47.69
CA ALA A 1155 2.31 62.47 -48.05
C ALA A 1155 2.55 61.22 -47.16
N GLU A 1156 3.28 60.14 -47.50
CA GLU A 1156 3.86 59.63 -48.78
C GLU A 1156 4.00 58.08 -48.67
N SER A 1157 4.16 57.37 -49.79
CA SER A 1157 4.45 55.91 -49.88
C SER A 1157 5.97 55.66 -50.08
N GLU A 1158 6.59 54.52 -50.43
CA GLU A 1158 6.24 53.20 -51.01
C GLU A 1158 7.43 52.22 -50.67
N ALA A 1159 7.65 50.96 -51.11
CA ALA A 1159 7.02 50.08 -52.10
C ALA A 1159 7.23 48.56 -51.79
N GLU A 1160 6.13 47.80 -51.76
CA GLU A 1160 5.91 46.57 -52.56
C GLU A 1160 6.75 45.26 -52.42
N ARG A 1161 6.31 44.24 -53.18
CA ARG A 1161 6.86 42.87 -53.29
C ARG A 1161 7.17 42.58 -54.77
N GLN A 1162 8.20 41.75 -55.06
CA GLN A 1162 8.18 40.54 -55.93
C GLN A 1162 9.54 40.21 -56.59
N SER A 1163 9.62 38.99 -57.14
CA SER A 1163 10.47 38.56 -58.28
C SER A 1163 11.95 38.16 -58.08
N MET A 1164 12.16 36.84 -58.16
CA MET A 1164 13.13 36.12 -59.03
C MET A 1164 14.61 36.55 -59.16
N GLN A 1165 15.47 35.66 -58.64
CA GLN A 1165 16.50 34.87 -59.36
C GLN A 1165 17.78 35.54 -59.94
N LEU A 1166 18.87 34.74 -59.90
CA LEU A 1166 20.18 34.91 -60.58
C LEU A 1166 21.06 36.07 -60.03
N ALA A 1167 22.19 35.78 -59.37
CA ALA A 1167 23.51 35.45 -59.94
C ALA A 1167 24.26 36.70 -60.45
N SER A 1168 25.57 36.90 -60.31
CA SER A 1168 26.69 36.16 -59.68
C SER A 1168 27.99 36.98 -59.90
N LEU A 1169 29.17 36.51 -59.43
CA LEU A 1169 30.53 36.91 -59.87
C LEU A 1169 31.04 38.30 -59.39
N GLN A 1170 32.33 38.55 -59.10
CA GLN A 1170 33.45 37.65 -58.69
C GLN A 1170 34.67 38.48 -58.19
N LEU A 1171 35.83 37.79 -58.05
CA LEU A 1171 37.24 38.23 -57.94
C LEU A 1171 37.82 38.24 -56.50
N THR A 1172 38.56 37.23 -55.97
CA THR A 1172 39.77 36.42 -56.39
C THR A 1172 41.10 36.97 -55.79
N PRO A 1173 42.27 36.28 -55.90
CA PRO A 1173 42.55 34.92 -55.38
C PRO A 1173 43.96 34.73 -54.72
N ALA A 1174 44.18 33.59 -54.04
CA ALA A 1174 45.46 32.86 -53.94
C ALA A 1174 45.16 31.36 -53.66
N VAL A 1175 45.71 30.31 -54.29
CA VAL A 1175 47.09 29.92 -54.72
C VAL A 1175 47.87 29.31 -53.53
N GLU A 1176 48.32 28.04 -53.52
CA GLU A 1176 48.37 26.99 -54.58
C GLU A 1176 48.49 25.52 -54.07
N ARG A 1177 48.00 24.55 -54.87
CA ARG A 1177 48.48 23.14 -55.19
C ARG A 1177 49.00 22.16 -54.10
N ALA A 1178 48.99 20.82 -54.24
CA ALA A 1178 48.39 19.81 -55.16
C ALA A 1178 48.60 18.39 -54.51
N SER A 1179 48.21 17.18 -55.00
CA SER A 1179 47.94 16.68 -56.37
C SER A 1179 47.18 15.32 -56.38
N LEU A 1180 46.37 15.05 -57.43
CA LEU A 1180 46.14 13.75 -58.14
C LEU A 1180 45.61 12.49 -57.38
N GLN A 1181 44.85 11.53 -57.98
CA GLN A 1181 43.88 11.51 -59.11
C GLN A 1181 43.11 10.15 -59.19
N GLY A 1182 41.97 10.08 -59.88
CA GLY A 1182 41.24 8.85 -60.32
C GLY A 1182 39.88 8.64 -59.62
N SER A 1183 38.70 8.69 -60.27
CA SER A 1183 38.10 7.87 -61.36
C SER A 1183 37.41 6.58 -60.85
N LEU A 1184 36.23 6.13 -61.32
CA LEU A 1184 35.32 6.58 -62.40
C LEU A 1184 33.85 6.16 -62.12
N SER A 1185 32.91 6.70 -62.91
CA SER A 1185 31.49 6.34 -63.18
C SER A 1185 30.83 5.07 -62.56
N GLY A 1186 29.54 5.16 -62.17
CA GLY A 1186 28.68 3.99 -61.93
C GLY A 1186 27.20 4.30 -61.63
N GLU A 1187 26.30 3.68 -62.39
CA GLU A 1187 24.84 3.86 -62.51
C GLU A 1187 23.99 3.92 -61.22
N ARG A 1188 22.95 4.78 -61.27
CA ARG A 1188 21.70 4.59 -60.52
C ARG A 1188 20.65 3.97 -61.46
N GLU A 1189 20.31 2.70 -61.33
CA GLU A 1189 18.91 2.20 -61.48
C GLU A 1189 18.78 0.69 -61.24
N GLU A 1190 18.10 0.28 -60.15
CA GLU A 1190 17.24 -0.93 -60.15
C GLU A 1190 16.46 -1.09 -58.83
N LYS A 1191 17.17 -1.08 -57.69
CA LYS A 1191 16.64 -1.48 -56.35
C LYS A 1191 15.62 -0.52 -55.71
N ARG A 1192 14.92 0.30 -56.51
CA ARG A 1192 13.89 1.27 -56.04
C ARG A 1192 12.45 0.93 -56.41
N LYS A 1193 12.19 -0.10 -57.24
CA LYS A 1193 10.81 -0.52 -57.61
C LYS A 1193 10.19 -1.56 -56.66
N GLY A 1194 10.99 -2.35 -55.94
CA GLY A 1194 10.49 -3.50 -55.14
C GLY A 1194 9.66 -3.18 -53.88
N LEU A 1195 9.95 -2.10 -53.14
CA LEU A 1195 9.34 -1.88 -51.81
C LEU A 1195 7.92 -1.30 -51.83
N ARG A 1196 7.47 -0.66 -52.91
CA ARG A 1196 6.17 0.03 -52.95
C ARG A 1196 4.94 -0.90 -52.94
N HIS A 1197 5.11 -2.21 -53.09
CA HIS A 1197 4.00 -3.18 -53.08
C HIS A 1197 3.75 -3.88 -51.72
N LYS A 1198 4.72 -3.93 -50.79
CA LYS A 1198 4.49 -4.56 -49.47
C LYS A 1198 3.75 -3.66 -48.46
N ALA A 1199 3.87 -2.33 -48.59
CA ALA A 1199 3.31 -1.38 -47.62
C ALA A 1199 1.76 -1.31 -47.57
N LYS A 1200 1.05 -1.77 -48.61
CA LYS A 1200 -0.42 -1.69 -48.68
C LYS A 1200 -1.19 -2.86 -48.05
N ARG A 1201 -0.50 -3.88 -47.49
CA ARG A 1201 -1.15 -5.09 -46.94
C ARG A 1201 -1.20 -5.18 -45.41
N LEU A 1202 -0.52 -4.28 -44.69
CA LEU A 1202 -0.46 -4.25 -43.21
C LEU A 1202 -1.41 -3.24 -42.54
N LEU A 1203 -2.23 -2.53 -43.34
CA LEU A 1203 -3.19 -1.51 -42.87
C LEU A 1203 -4.66 -1.97 -42.95
N ARG A 1204 -4.89 -3.26 -42.71
CA ARG A 1204 -6.23 -3.88 -42.62
C ARG A 1204 -6.37 -4.89 -41.46
N TRP A 1205 -5.49 -4.84 -40.46
CA TRP A 1205 -5.60 -5.64 -39.24
C TRP A 1205 -5.08 -4.85 -38.01
N ARG A 1206 -5.86 -3.82 -37.66
CA ARG A 1206 -5.93 -3.11 -36.38
C ARG A 1206 -7.32 -2.50 -36.29
#